data_AF-A0A932CYT2-F1
#
_entry.id   AF-A0A932CYT2-F1
#
_cell.length_a   1.000
_cell.length_b   1.000
_cell.length_c   1.000
_cell.angle_alpha   90.00
_cell.angle_beta   90.00
_cell.angle_gamma   90.00
#
_symmetry.space_group_name_H-M   'P 1'
#
loop_
_entity.id
_entity.type
_entity.pdbx_description
1 polymer ?
#
loop_
_entity_poly.entity_id
_entity_poly.type
_entity_poly.pdbx_seq_one_letter_code
_entity_poly.pdbx_strand_id
1 'polypeptide(L)'
;MSVPFMPAARRGLVFGALGGLVAAGLEVAGTITLLAGADRRLLLLETVGVLTSLGAAIGAVTGVLWALLVRLAARLPRLGAHRWRGVLVAALASPTCVTIGWALFSGGHMRSLALRPVLIPAAAAALVLAVYLAVRRIEDLLSRAPAMSKLAFRGLVLLFVLAAAASYATDLTMFRRLYGYIHSVLSVATFASATAAVALVGARRAWVPGRGAAILTGLVALALAAASTATFDLSQNVRYTAFERTATLRNALLLVQAASGGESMTPRLSRAERRALYERERRAREAAGRTPTLPGANVILITADALRADQIGAWGGDARLSPNLDRLAASGVRFERAYCAAPHSSISLTSLFTSEYMREAIELGHDEPRQTIPDALNAAGYYTAAFYTRGIFHTEGERLRSYDDRRFGFSVTDHGNRVAEVITDRGIEEVDRLVARGEPKFFLWLHYFDTHEPYRSTELGDRPFDRYRAEIKHVDAQIGRFVRHARKTLGRDTVFVLTADHGEEFKEHGGHYHGSSTYDEQARVPLVFAAPRLRPGVVHGQVELVDVGPTLLRLVGVDPPPTMRGDDLRPFLFGGDGAMPQLPAFLSVTHKKTVVRWPWKLIADLQYDVYELYDLARDPREQTNLYDRERAVADELRAEIYGWLDGLGRPPALVAGMGAAEPPATSEAERAIALGRLQDKRAVRPLEELVCDQGQRVELRREAARLVGDLAEGSSREPLGRALDDPDEKLRVEAAAALARLRSARGRPILERAIYSEDPETRIVASLALGELGDRRAVDGLVEAMSWESLPVREQAIRLLGDLGDTRAIEPLLEILPEYRTRYLVVIALGKIGDDRAWDTLTELLDYEDHTDIRAYAVQALGSIPDPRSIDRLVRAFREEPEVKFTAESLIRLDAIGRGKVAGTDVGVGARALGSGWARCERATRERVGDFLNATFCTSAPGKTATLRIEGAADLGPSIVTWRARHDGATGRRATMTLRLGDHVLSPVRIGDAWEEYRARLDAPPHGDYGVAVEVRAEDGGGPIGAAVDHVLVVPAGPRLP
;
A
#
# COMPACT_ATOMS: atom_id res chain seq x y z
N MET A 1 -11.33 -45.58 -52.67
CA MET A 1 -11.59 -46.55 -51.58
C MET A 1 -12.25 -45.82 -50.42
N SER A 2 -13.55 -46.06 -50.26
CA SER A 2 -14.41 -45.55 -49.19
C SER A 2 -14.18 -46.39 -47.91
N VAL A 3 -13.47 -45.83 -46.95
CA VAL A 3 -13.36 -46.38 -45.58
C VAL A 3 -14.24 -45.51 -44.65
N PRO A 4 -15.12 -46.10 -43.82
CA PRO A 4 -16.12 -45.35 -43.06
C PRO A 4 -15.47 -44.69 -41.83
N PHE A 5 -15.03 -43.44 -41.96
CA PHE A 5 -14.57 -42.61 -40.82
C PHE A 5 -15.73 -41.92 -40.07
N MET A 6 -16.93 -41.93 -40.65
CA MET A 6 -18.16 -41.37 -40.07
C MET A 6 -18.60 -42.01 -38.73
N PRO A 7 -18.46 -43.34 -38.49
CA PRO A 7 -18.92 -43.96 -37.25
C PRO A 7 -18.00 -43.68 -36.06
N ALA A 8 -16.68 -43.55 -36.25
CA ALA A 8 -15.73 -43.35 -35.16
C ALA A 8 -15.76 -41.91 -34.61
N ALA A 9 -15.99 -40.92 -35.48
CA ALA A 9 -16.13 -39.52 -35.08
C ALA A 9 -17.49 -39.21 -34.44
N ARG A 10 -18.58 -39.84 -34.93
CA ARG A 10 -19.89 -39.82 -34.23
C ARG A 10 -19.79 -40.56 -32.90
N ARG A 11 -19.14 -41.73 -32.85
CA ARG A 11 -18.89 -42.45 -31.59
C ARG A 11 -18.03 -41.63 -30.64
N GLY A 12 -16.99 -40.93 -31.07
CA GLY A 12 -16.18 -40.07 -30.21
C GLY A 12 -16.95 -38.86 -29.65
N LEU A 13 -17.87 -38.28 -30.44
CA LEU A 13 -18.76 -37.21 -29.98
C LEU A 13 -19.82 -37.76 -29.00
N VAL A 14 -20.37 -38.94 -29.29
CA VAL A 14 -21.33 -39.63 -28.44
C VAL A 14 -20.68 -40.11 -27.15
N PHE A 15 -19.45 -40.65 -27.17
CA PHE A 15 -18.69 -41.05 -25.98
C PHE A 15 -18.12 -39.86 -25.20
N GLY A 16 -17.82 -38.74 -25.86
CA GLY A 16 -17.46 -37.49 -25.19
C GLY A 16 -18.66 -36.85 -24.51
N ALA A 17 -19.83 -36.86 -25.16
CA ALA A 17 -21.09 -36.41 -24.57
C ALA A 17 -21.59 -37.36 -23.47
N LEU A 18 -21.50 -38.68 -23.65
CA LEU A 18 -21.76 -39.69 -22.62
C LEU A 18 -20.75 -39.61 -21.48
N GLY A 19 -19.47 -39.32 -21.75
CA GLY A 19 -18.45 -39.10 -20.73
C GLY A 19 -18.73 -37.84 -19.91
N GLY A 20 -19.18 -36.76 -20.56
CA GLY A 20 -19.65 -35.54 -19.89
C GLY A 20 -20.94 -35.76 -19.10
N LEU A 21 -21.90 -36.53 -19.64
CA LEU A 21 -23.15 -36.89 -18.96
C LEU A 21 -22.94 -37.86 -17.79
N VAL A 22 -21.99 -38.80 -17.90
CA VAL A 22 -21.61 -39.71 -16.81
C VAL A 22 -20.82 -38.96 -15.74
N ALA A 23 -19.96 -38.01 -16.12
CA ALA A 23 -19.27 -37.13 -15.17
C ALA A 23 -20.27 -36.25 -14.42
N ALA A 24 -21.16 -35.55 -15.14
CA ALA A 24 -22.24 -34.76 -14.53
C ALA A 24 -23.24 -35.62 -13.74
N GLY A 25 -23.50 -36.86 -14.15
CA GLY A 25 -24.37 -37.81 -13.45
C GLY A 25 -23.73 -38.40 -12.19
N LEU A 26 -22.42 -38.66 -12.19
CA LEU A 26 -21.65 -39.01 -10.99
C LEU A 26 -21.51 -37.81 -10.05
N GLU A 27 -21.49 -36.60 -10.59
CA GLU A 27 -21.56 -35.33 -9.85
C GLU A 27 -22.91 -35.21 -9.16
N VAL A 28 -24.04 -35.31 -9.88
CA VAL A 28 -25.40 -35.25 -9.31
C VAL A 28 -25.65 -36.41 -8.33
N ALA A 29 -25.18 -37.63 -8.62
CA ALA A 29 -25.26 -38.75 -7.67
C ALA A 29 -24.38 -38.51 -6.44
N GLY A 30 -23.19 -37.90 -6.61
CA GLY A 30 -22.31 -37.46 -5.53
C GLY A 30 -22.96 -36.37 -4.68
N THR A 31 -23.59 -35.37 -5.29
CA THR A 31 -24.35 -34.29 -4.65
C THR A 31 -25.57 -34.81 -3.90
N ILE A 32 -26.31 -35.78 -4.46
CA ILE A 32 -27.45 -36.44 -3.80
C ILE A 32 -26.99 -37.32 -2.63
N THR A 33 -25.82 -37.95 -2.73
CA THR A 33 -25.22 -38.74 -1.63
C THR A 33 -24.59 -37.84 -0.54
N LEU A 34 -24.09 -36.64 -0.92
CA LEU A 34 -23.56 -35.59 -0.03
C LEU A 34 -24.65 -34.83 0.73
N LEU A 35 -25.80 -34.59 0.10
CA LEU A 35 -27.02 -34.11 0.78
C LEU A 35 -27.53 -35.12 1.81
N ALA A 36 -27.01 -36.36 1.80
CA ALA A 36 -27.38 -37.43 2.71
C ALA A 36 -26.32 -37.76 3.80
N GLY A 37 -25.15 -37.11 3.87
CA GLY A 37 -24.21 -37.39 4.98
C GLY A 37 -22.83 -36.71 4.95
N ALA A 38 -22.39 -36.27 6.14
CA ALA A 38 -21.22 -35.47 6.48
C ALA A 38 -19.84 -35.98 6.03
N ASP A 39 -19.05 -35.15 5.33
CA ASP A 39 -17.59 -35.02 5.55
C ASP A 39 -16.97 -33.78 4.84
N ARG A 40 -16.09 -33.03 5.51
CA ARG A 40 -15.58 -31.69 5.10
C ARG A 40 -14.41 -31.69 4.11
N ARG A 41 -13.87 -32.85 3.73
CA ARG A 41 -12.81 -32.98 2.70
C ARG A 41 -13.34 -32.88 1.26
N LEU A 42 -14.66 -32.86 1.07
CA LEU A 42 -15.32 -32.91 -0.25
C LEU A 42 -15.67 -31.54 -0.85
N LEU A 43 -15.66 -30.44 -0.08
CA LEU A 43 -15.84 -29.09 -0.64
C LEU A 43 -14.58 -28.57 -1.37
N LEU A 44 -13.39 -29.01 -0.95
CA LEU A 44 -12.15 -28.80 -1.71
C LEU A 44 -12.25 -29.49 -3.09
N LEU A 45 -12.94 -30.65 -3.15
CA LEU A 45 -13.28 -31.34 -4.40
C LEU A 45 -14.36 -30.61 -5.22
N GLU A 46 -15.21 -29.76 -4.62
CA GLU A 46 -16.15 -28.89 -5.35
C GLU A 46 -15.46 -27.66 -5.96
N THR A 47 -14.49 -27.05 -5.29
CA THR A 47 -13.74 -25.90 -5.86
C THR A 47 -12.66 -26.36 -6.82
N VAL A 48 -11.97 -27.46 -6.49
CA VAL A 48 -11.19 -28.24 -7.46
C VAL A 48 -12.11 -28.72 -8.55
N GLY A 49 -13.37 -29.06 -8.27
CA GLY A 49 -14.41 -29.47 -9.23
C GLY A 49 -14.83 -28.35 -10.16
N VAL A 50 -15.01 -27.12 -9.69
CA VAL A 50 -15.34 -25.94 -10.49
C VAL A 50 -14.12 -25.43 -11.25
N LEU A 51 -12.91 -25.51 -10.70
CA LEU A 51 -11.65 -25.15 -11.39
C LEU A 51 -11.15 -26.26 -12.32
N THR A 52 -11.44 -27.53 -12.03
CA THR A 52 -11.31 -28.64 -13.00
C THR A 52 -12.45 -28.65 -13.97
N SER A 53 -13.63 -28.11 -13.67
CA SER A 53 -14.74 -27.94 -14.62
C SER A 53 -14.51 -26.72 -15.48
N LEU A 54 -13.89 -25.66 -14.98
CA LEU A 54 -13.45 -24.52 -15.78
C LEU A 54 -12.18 -24.89 -16.54
N GLY A 55 -11.27 -25.66 -15.97
CA GLY A 55 -10.07 -26.19 -16.62
C GLY A 55 -10.35 -27.31 -17.62
N ALA A 56 -11.38 -28.14 -17.39
CA ALA A 56 -11.88 -29.15 -18.31
C ALA A 56 -12.95 -28.60 -19.25
N ALA A 57 -13.67 -27.53 -18.93
CA ALA A 57 -14.48 -26.79 -19.89
C ALA A 57 -13.60 -25.92 -20.77
N ILE A 58 -12.56 -25.27 -20.24
CA ILE A 58 -11.52 -24.60 -21.04
C ILE A 58 -10.73 -25.66 -21.79
N GLY A 59 -10.39 -26.81 -21.19
CA GLY A 59 -9.72 -27.94 -21.83
C GLY A 59 -10.57 -28.66 -22.88
N ALA A 60 -11.89 -28.74 -22.68
CA ALA A 60 -12.86 -29.30 -23.62
C ALA A 60 -13.27 -28.26 -24.65
N VAL A 61 -13.34 -26.97 -24.34
CA VAL A 61 -13.56 -25.88 -25.29
C VAL A 61 -12.32 -25.71 -26.14
N THR A 62 -11.11 -25.69 -25.57
CA THR A 62 -9.85 -25.71 -26.33
C THR A 62 -9.65 -27.03 -27.05
N GLY A 63 -10.07 -28.17 -26.48
CA GLY A 63 -10.04 -29.48 -27.14
C GLY A 63 -11.08 -29.64 -28.25
N VAL A 64 -12.27 -29.04 -28.12
CA VAL A 64 -13.34 -28.97 -29.13
C VAL A 64 -12.98 -27.94 -30.18
N LEU A 65 -12.42 -26.79 -29.81
CA LEU A 65 -11.83 -25.81 -30.73
C LEU A 65 -10.66 -26.45 -31.46
N TRP A 66 -9.80 -27.23 -30.80
CA TRP A 66 -8.70 -27.97 -31.41
C TRP A 66 -9.21 -29.08 -32.33
N ALA A 67 -10.24 -29.83 -31.94
CA ALA A 67 -10.87 -30.84 -32.78
C ALA A 67 -11.65 -30.23 -33.95
N LEU A 68 -12.27 -29.05 -33.77
CA LEU A 68 -12.89 -28.24 -34.81
C LEU A 68 -11.84 -27.66 -35.73
N LEU A 69 -10.71 -27.18 -35.21
CA LEU A 69 -9.55 -26.71 -35.96
C LEU A 69 -8.92 -27.84 -36.77
N VAL A 70 -8.76 -29.03 -36.19
CA VAL A 70 -8.29 -30.25 -36.87
C VAL A 70 -9.30 -30.73 -37.92
N ARG A 71 -10.62 -30.58 -37.69
CA ARG A 71 -11.68 -30.88 -38.68
C ARG A 71 -11.76 -29.85 -39.79
N LEU A 72 -11.61 -28.56 -39.48
CA LEU A 72 -11.58 -27.45 -40.43
C LEU A 72 -10.32 -27.55 -41.29
N ALA A 73 -9.18 -27.83 -40.66
CA ALA A 73 -7.93 -28.24 -41.28
C ALA A 73 -8.15 -29.42 -42.23
N ALA A 74 -8.71 -30.53 -41.77
CA ALA A 74 -8.94 -31.73 -42.58
C ALA A 74 -9.95 -31.51 -43.74
N ARG A 75 -10.85 -30.51 -43.63
CA ARG A 75 -11.81 -30.09 -44.67
C ARG A 75 -11.27 -29.00 -45.61
N LEU A 76 -10.02 -28.57 -45.45
CA LEU A 76 -9.32 -27.65 -46.35
C LEU A 76 -8.40 -28.37 -47.39
N PRO A 77 -8.80 -29.45 -48.10
CA PRO A 77 -7.99 -29.96 -49.21
C PRO A 77 -8.26 -29.27 -50.55
N ARG A 78 -9.02 -28.16 -50.61
CA ARG A 78 -9.35 -27.47 -51.88
C ARG A 78 -8.84 -26.03 -52.02
N LEU A 79 -8.17 -25.50 -51.02
CA LEU A 79 -7.43 -24.23 -51.10
C LEU A 79 -6.05 -24.53 -50.50
N GLY A 80 -4.95 -24.15 -51.13
CA GLY A 80 -3.56 -24.49 -50.74
C GLY A 80 -3.13 -24.02 -49.34
N ALA A 81 -3.75 -24.56 -48.29
CA ALA A 81 -3.92 -23.92 -46.98
C ALA A 81 -3.20 -24.63 -45.82
N HIS A 82 -2.14 -25.40 -46.09
CA HIS A 82 -1.19 -25.81 -45.04
C HIS A 82 -0.51 -24.59 -44.37
N ARG A 83 -0.36 -23.48 -45.11
CA ARG A 83 0.23 -22.24 -44.60
C ARG A 83 -0.67 -21.47 -43.62
N TRP A 84 -1.98 -21.66 -43.69
CA TRP A 84 -2.95 -20.85 -42.93
C TRP A 84 -3.38 -21.46 -41.59
N ARG A 85 -3.09 -22.75 -41.34
CA ARG A 85 -3.47 -23.43 -40.08
C ARG A 85 -2.70 -22.92 -38.86
N GLY A 86 -1.37 -22.81 -38.96
CA GLY A 86 -0.55 -22.20 -37.90
C GLY A 86 -0.96 -20.74 -37.63
N VAL A 87 -1.31 -20.00 -38.69
CA VAL A 87 -1.80 -18.61 -38.59
C VAL A 87 -3.13 -18.55 -37.83
N LEU A 88 -4.05 -19.47 -38.10
CA LEU A 88 -5.35 -19.53 -37.43
C LEU A 88 -5.23 -19.88 -35.94
N VAL A 89 -4.35 -20.82 -35.58
CA VAL A 89 -4.09 -21.19 -34.18
C VAL A 89 -3.39 -20.05 -33.43
N ALA A 90 -2.40 -19.42 -34.05
CA ALA A 90 -1.73 -18.25 -33.48
C ALA A 90 -2.68 -17.06 -33.32
N ALA A 91 -3.60 -16.86 -34.26
CA ALA A 91 -4.65 -15.83 -34.17
C ALA A 91 -5.63 -16.11 -33.01
N LEU A 92 -6.02 -17.37 -32.80
CA LEU A 92 -6.91 -17.75 -31.69
C LEU A 92 -6.22 -17.73 -30.32
N ALA A 93 -4.91 -17.99 -30.27
CA ALA A 93 -4.09 -17.86 -29.05
C ALA A 93 -3.64 -16.42 -28.76
N SER A 94 -3.80 -15.51 -29.72
CA SER A 94 -3.35 -14.12 -29.63
C SER A 94 -3.94 -13.34 -28.46
N PRO A 95 -5.23 -13.48 -28.07
CA PRO A 95 -5.77 -12.76 -26.92
C PRO A 95 -5.05 -13.17 -25.63
N THR A 96 -4.85 -14.48 -25.42
CA THR A 96 -4.12 -15.00 -24.25
C THR A 96 -2.66 -14.57 -24.23
N CYS A 97 -1.98 -14.58 -25.38
CA CYS A 97 -0.59 -14.11 -25.49
C CYS A 97 -0.47 -12.61 -25.24
N VAL A 98 -1.47 -11.81 -25.65
CA VAL A 98 -1.57 -10.37 -25.36
C VAL A 98 -1.85 -10.13 -23.88
N THR A 99 -2.72 -10.90 -23.25
CA THR A 99 -2.96 -10.82 -21.80
C THR A 99 -1.70 -11.19 -21.02
N ILE A 100 -0.98 -12.24 -21.41
CA ILE A 100 0.29 -12.63 -20.81
C ILE A 100 1.36 -11.56 -21.06
N GLY A 101 1.46 -11.02 -22.28
CA GLY A 101 2.36 -9.91 -22.61
C GLY A 101 2.06 -8.63 -21.81
N TRP A 102 0.78 -8.29 -21.63
CA TRP A 102 0.33 -7.12 -20.87
C TRP A 102 0.55 -7.29 -19.38
N ALA A 103 0.23 -8.49 -18.89
CA ALA A 103 0.64 -8.92 -17.59
C ALA A 103 2.16 -8.71 -17.53
N LEU A 104 2.95 -9.22 -18.52
CA LEU A 104 4.43 -9.28 -18.59
C LEU A 104 5.23 -8.02 -18.14
N PHE A 105 4.57 -6.88 -18.10
CA PHE A 105 5.21 -5.62 -17.74
C PHE A 105 4.36 -4.75 -16.84
N SER A 106 3.38 -5.31 -16.13
CA SER A 106 2.44 -4.50 -15.34
C SER A 106 2.87 -4.25 -13.89
N GLY A 107 3.88 -4.94 -13.35
CA GLY A 107 4.43 -4.80 -11.98
C GLY A 107 4.86 -3.37 -11.60
N GLY A 108 4.98 -3.05 -10.31
CA GLY A 108 5.24 -1.68 -9.81
C GLY A 108 6.50 -1.03 -10.42
N HIS A 109 7.62 -1.76 -10.46
CA HIS A 109 8.84 -1.31 -11.13
C HIS A 109 8.80 -1.43 -12.66
N MET A 110 7.98 -2.34 -13.20
CA MET A 110 7.78 -2.44 -14.66
C MET A 110 6.89 -1.32 -15.19
N ARG A 111 6.00 -0.76 -14.34
CA ARG A 111 5.17 0.41 -14.65
C ARG A 111 6.02 1.65 -14.91
N SER A 112 7.18 1.76 -14.28
CA SER A 112 8.15 2.83 -14.47
C SER A 112 9.19 2.55 -15.56
N LEU A 113 9.08 1.43 -16.29
CA LEU A 113 9.96 1.10 -17.41
C LEU A 113 9.38 1.68 -18.71
N ALA A 114 10.08 2.66 -19.29
CA ALA A 114 9.72 3.33 -20.55
C ALA A 114 9.39 2.40 -21.71
N LEU A 115 10.07 1.25 -21.77
CA LEU A 115 9.91 0.27 -22.83
C LEU A 115 8.67 -0.62 -22.65
N ARG A 116 7.97 -0.56 -21.52
CA ARG A 116 6.77 -1.36 -21.20
C ARG A 116 5.74 -1.44 -22.34
N PRO A 117 5.26 -0.35 -22.96
CA PRO A 117 4.27 -0.42 -24.04
C PRO A 117 4.80 -1.09 -25.32
N VAL A 118 6.11 -1.30 -25.44
CA VAL A 118 6.76 -2.07 -26.52
C VAL A 118 7.00 -3.49 -26.08
N LEU A 119 7.50 -3.66 -24.86
CA LEU A 119 7.80 -4.95 -24.28
C LEU A 119 6.52 -5.79 -24.12
N ILE A 120 5.37 -5.17 -23.84
CA ILE A 120 4.05 -5.83 -23.81
C ILE A 120 3.69 -6.45 -25.17
N PRO A 121 3.55 -5.69 -26.26
CA PRO A 121 3.24 -6.25 -27.57
C PRO A 121 4.39 -7.04 -28.16
N ALA A 122 5.66 -6.74 -27.84
CA ALA A 122 6.81 -7.53 -28.30
C ALA A 122 6.88 -8.88 -27.59
N ALA A 123 6.62 -8.94 -26.29
CA ALA A 123 6.47 -10.21 -25.59
C ALA A 123 5.22 -10.96 -26.08
N ALA A 124 4.09 -10.27 -26.28
CA ALA A 124 2.90 -10.88 -26.85
C ALA A 124 3.16 -11.43 -28.26
N ALA A 125 3.83 -10.67 -29.12
CA ALA A 125 4.19 -11.07 -30.48
C ALA A 125 5.24 -12.19 -30.47
N ALA A 126 6.21 -12.15 -29.57
CA ALA A 126 7.17 -13.22 -29.37
C ALA A 126 6.49 -14.50 -28.89
N LEU A 127 5.49 -14.40 -28.00
CA LEU A 127 4.65 -15.51 -27.56
C LEU A 127 3.77 -16.04 -28.70
N VAL A 128 3.12 -15.17 -29.48
CA VAL A 128 2.33 -15.55 -30.66
C VAL A 128 3.20 -16.20 -31.73
N LEU A 129 4.39 -15.66 -31.98
CA LEU A 129 5.37 -16.21 -32.91
C LEU A 129 5.93 -17.54 -32.40
N ALA A 130 6.21 -17.65 -31.10
CA ALA A 130 6.64 -18.90 -30.49
C ALA A 130 5.55 -19.97 -30.59
N VAL A 131 4.28 -19.62 -30.35
CA VAL A 131 3.13 -20.52 -30.56
C VAL A 131 3.01 -20.90 -32.04
N TYR A 132 3.11 -19.95 -32.96
CA TYR A 132 3.08 -20.21 -34.40
C TYR A 132 4.21 -21.15 -34.85
N LEU A 133 5.45 -20.87 -34.43
CA LEU A 133 6.64 -21.67 -34.75
C LEU A 133 6.58 -23.05 -34.08
N ALA A 134 6.09 -23.15 -32.85
CA ALA A 134 5.88 -24.41 -32.16
C ALA A 134 4.82 -25.26 -32.87
N VAL A 135 3.68 -24.68 -33.23
CA VAL A 135 2.64 -25.35 -34.02
C VAL A 135 3.21 -25.80 -35.36
N ARG A 136 3.94 -24.94 -36.08
CA ARG A 136 4.60 -25.30 -37.33
C ARG A 136 5.63 -26.40 -37.15
N ARG A 137 6.42 -26.36 -36.09
CA ARG A 137 7.46 -27.35 -35.83
C ARG A 137 6.85 -28.69 -35.44
N ILE A 138 5.78 -28.68 -34.65
CA ILE A 138 4.98 -29.86 -34.31
C ILE A 138 4.30 -30.40 -35.56
N GLU A 139 3.74 -29.57 -36.44
CA GLU A 139 3.17 -29.98 -37.73
C GLU A 139 4.24 -30.56 -38.67
N ASP A 140 5.42 -29.96 -38.75
CA ASP A 140 6.56 -30.48 -39.52
C ASP A 140 7.07 -31.80 -38.94
N LEU A 141 7.13 -31.93 -37.61
CA LEU A 141 7.50 -33.16 -36.92
C LEU A 141 6.45 -34.26 -37.09
N LEU A 142 5.16 -33.92 -37.07
CA LEU A 142 4.05 -34.85 -37.25
C LEU A 142 3.86 -35.24 -38.73
N SER A 143 4.13 -34.32 -39.67
CA SER A 143 4.04 -34.57 -41.12
C SER A 143 5.24 -35.31 -41.68
N ARG A 144 6.42 -35.16 -41.08
CA ARG A 144 7.62 -35.96 -41.38
C ARG A 144 7.68 -37.27 -40.59
N ALA A 145 6.71 -37.53 -39.71
CA ALA A 145 6.66 -38.73 -38.91
C ALA A 145 5.73 -39.80 -39.52
N PRO A 146 6.24 -40.79 -40.27
CA PRO A 146 5.60 -42.09 -40.35
C PRO A 146 5.75 -42.73 -38.96
N ALA A 147 4.82 -42.42 -38.04
CA ALA A 147 4.93 -42.69 -36.61
C ALA A 147 6.22 -42.09 -35.99
N MET A 148 6.10 -41.04 -35.15
CA MET A 148 7.24 -40.59 -34.30
C MET A 148 7.91 -41.82 -33.65
N SER A 149 9.19 -41.82 -33.33
CA SER A 149 9.82 -42.92 -32.59
C SER A 149 9.51 -42.81 -31.08
N LYS A 150 9.56 -43.92 -30.33
CA LYS A 150 9.39 -43.91 -28.86
C LYS A 150 10.37 -42.95 -28.17
N LEU A 151 11.57 -42.78 -28.74
CA LEU A 151 12.60 -41.89 -28.23
C LEU A 151 12.24 -40.41 -28.40
N ALA A 152 11.75 -40.01 -29.58
CA ALA A 152 11.32 -38.63 -29.85
C ALA A 152 10.12 -38.22 -28.97
N PHE A 153 9.19 -39.14 -28.72
CA PHE A 153 8.07 -38.92 -27.82
C PHE A 153 8.50 -38.72 -26.36
N ARG A 154 9.40 -39.58 -25.85
CA ARG A 154 9.98 -39.44 -24.51
C ARG A 154 10.75 -38.13 -24.36
N GLY A 155 11.50 -37.72 -25.38
CA GLY A 155 12.20 -36.43 -25.40
C GLY A 155 11.24 -35.23 -25.32
N LEU A 156 10.10 -35.29 -26.02
CA LEU A 156 9.10 -34.22 -25.98
C LEU A 156 8.40 -34.13 -24.61
N VAL A 157 8.05 -35.26 -24.00
CA VAL A 157 7.50 -35.30 -22.64
C VAL A 157 8.50 -34.76 -21.62
N LEU A 158 9.77 -35.18 -21.72
CA LEU A 158 10.85 -34.70 -20.83
C LEU A 158 11.07 -33.19 -20.97
N LEU A 159 10.99 -32.64 -22.19
CA LEU A 159 11.11 -31.20 -22.42
C LEU A 159 10.03 -30.40 -21.67
N PHE A 160 8.77 -30.83 -21.73
CA PHE A 160 7.67 -30.15 -21.03
C PHE A 160 7.78 -30.29 -19.50
N VAL A 161 8.28 -31.42 -18.99
CA VAL A 161 8.58 -31.58 -17.56
C VAL A 161 9.70 -30.65 -17.11
N LEU A 162 10.79 -30.55 -17.88
CA LEU A 162 11.90 -29.64 -17.58
C LEU A 162 11.49 -28.16 -17.67
N ALA A 163 10.64 -27.80 -18.64
CA ALA A 163 10.08 -26.46 -18.76
C ALA A 163 9.22 -26.08 -17.54
N ALA A 164 8.37 -27.01 -17.06
CA ALA A 164 7.59 -26.79 -15.84
C ALA A 164 8.51 -26.58 -14.62
N ALA A 165 9.54 -27.41 -14.45
CA ALA A 165 10.49 -27.28 -13.36
C ALA A 165 11.27 -25.94 -13.39
N ALA A 166 11.70 -25.50 -14.57
CA ALA A 166 12.44 -24.25 -14.74
C ALA A 166 11.57 -23.01 -14.47
N SER A 167 10.31 -22.99 -14.95
CA SER A 167 9.38 -21.91 -14.66
C SER A 167 9.07 -21.79 -13.17
N TYR A 168 8.89 -22.93 -12.48
CA TYR A 168 8.67 -22.97 -11.03
C TYR A 168 9.89 -22.49 -10.24
N ALA A 169 11.09 -22.94 -10.60
CA ALA A 169 12.32 -22.49 -9.94
C ALA A 169 12.57 -20.98 -10.12
N THR A 170 12.25 -20.43 -11.30
CA THR A 170 12.38 -18.99 -11.58
C THR A 170 11.39 -18.17 -10.73
N ASP A 171 10.17 -18.67 -10.54
CA ASP A 171 9.13 -18.02 -9.74
C ASP A 171 9.55 -17.79 -8.28
N LEU A 172 10.28 -18.76 -7.71
CA LEU A 172 10.78 -18.72 -6.33
C LEU A 172 11.92 -17.72 -6.10
N THR A 173 12.45 -17.07 -7.15
CA THR A 173 13.65 -16.22 -7.08
C THR A 173 13.40 -14.73 -7.32
N MET A 174 12.20 -14.33 -7.76
CA MET A 174 11.86 -12.92 -8.06
C MET A 174 11.10 -12.22 -6.92
N PHE A 175 11.15 -10.88 -6.89
CA PHE A 175 10.55 -10.07 -5.83
C PHE A 175 9.04 -9.91 -5.96
N ARG A 176 8.36 -10.19 -4.86
CA ARG A 176 6.89 -10.35 -4.79
C ARG A 176 6.16 -9.01 -4.94
N ARG A 177 6.55 -7.99 -4.17
CA ARG A 177 5.98 -6.63 -4.20
C ARG A 177 6.26 -5.88 -5.52
N LEU A 178 7.44 -6.08 -6.09
CA LEU A 178 7.86 -5.39 -7.31
C LEU A 178 7.20 -5.96 -8.58
N TYR A 179 7.05 -7.28 -8.64
CA TYR A 179 6.76 -8.01 -9.88
C TYR A 179 5.62 -9.01 -9.76
N GLY A 180 4.60 -8.76 -8.93
CA GLY A 180 3.48 -9.69 -8.75
C GLY A 180 3.07 -10.44 -10.02
N TYR A 181 2.79 -9.71 -11.10
CA TYR A 181 2.36 -10.34 -12.35
C TYR A 181 3.36 -11.42 -12.90
N ILE A 182 4.70 -11.24 -12.80
CA ILE A 182 5.72 -12.18 -13.31
C ILE A 182 5.40 -13.57 -12.75
N HIS A 183 4.99 -13.59 -11.49
CA HIS A 183 4.68 -14.79 -10.78
C HIS A 183 3.41 -15.49 -11.26
N SER A 184 2.37 -14.72 -11.59
CA SER A 184 1.17 -15.28 -12.25
C SER A 184 1.51 -15.91 -13.59
N VAL A 185 2.39 -15.28 -14.38
CA VAL A 185 2.79 -15.80 -15.70
C VAL A 185 3.65 -17.06 -15.57
N LEU A 186 4.63 -17.08 -14.66
CA LEU A 186 5.47 -18.26 -14.41
C LEU A 186 4.66 -19.44 -13.87
N SER A 187 3.63 -19.17 -13.06
CA SER A 187 2.75 -20.21 -12.54
C SER A 187 1.82 -20.79 -13.60
N VAL A 188 1.23 -19.94 -14.47
CA VAL A 188 0.46 -20.40 -15.64
C VAL A 188 1.35 -21.19 -16.60
N ALA A 189 2.59 -20.75 -16.84
CA ALA A 189 3.55 -21.46 -17.69
C ALA A 189 3.94 -22.84 -17.11
N THR A 190 4.12 -22.92 -15.80
CA THR A 190 4.39 -24.18 -15.07
C THR A 190 3.23 -25.16 -15.26
N PHE A 191 1.99 -24.71 -15.00
CA PHE A 191 0.79 -25.53 -15.11
C PHE A 191 0.51 -25.98 -16.55
N ALA A 192 0.64 -25.08 -17.53
CA ALA A 192 0.43 -25.39 -18.94
C ALA A 192 1.45 -26.41 -19.47
N SER A 193 2.72 -26.27 -19.08
CA SER A 193 3.79 -27.20 -19.48
C SER A 193 3.57 -28.59 -18.90
N ALA A 194 3.20 -28.68 -17.62
CA ALA A 194 2.90 -29.97 -16.99
C ALA A 194 1.65 -30.64 -17.58
N THR A 195 0.60 -29.87 -17.87
CA THR A 195 -0.62 -30.37 -18.54
C THR A 195 -0.34 -30.87 -19.95
N ALA A 196 0.53 -30.17 -20.71
CA ALA A 196 0.95 -30.60 -22.04
C ALA A 196 1.74 -31.92 -22.00
N ALA A 197 2.63 -32.10 -21.01
CA ALA A 197 3.33 -33.36 -20.79
C ALA A 197 2.33 -34.52 -20.55
N VAL A 198 1.32 -34.28 -19.72
CA VAL A 198 0.26 -35.26 -19.40
C VAL A 198 -0.61 -35.59 -20.64
N ALA A 199 -1.04 -34.58 -21.38
CA ALA A 199 -1.86 -34.76 -22.58
C ALA A 199 -1.13 -35.55 -23.66
N LEU A 200 0.17 -35.31 -23.84
CA LEU A 200 1.01 -36.06 -24.78
C LEU A 200 1.10 -37.53 -24.37
N VAL A 201 1.34 -37.80 -23.09
CA VAL A 201 1.35 -39.15 -22.50
C VAL A 201 0.02 -39.88 -22.74
N GLY A 202 -1.12 -39.19 -22.62
CA GLY A 202 -2.46 -39.77 -22.88
C GLY A 202 -2.83 -39.95 -24.36
N ALA A 203 -2.38 -39.07 -25.26
CA ALA A 203 -2.80 -39.03 -26.66
C ALA A 203 -2.31 -40.21 -27.52
N ARG A 204 -1.29 -40.96 -27.09
CA ARG A 204 -0.83 -42.18 -27.80
C ARG A 204 -1.08 -43.46 -27.01
N ARG A 205 -2.37 -43.75 -26.78
CA ARG A 205 -2.87 -45.05 -26.25
C ARG A 205 -2.40 -46.28 -27.06
N ALA A 206 -2.02 -46.12 -28.33
CA ALA A 206 -1.69 -47.20 -29.25
C ALA A 206 -0.30 -47.86 -29.03
N TRP A 207 0.52 -47.38 -28.09
CA TRP A 207 1.92 -47.80 -27.95
C TRP A 207 2.27 -48.46 -26.62
N VAL A 208 1.28 -48.60 -25.76
CA VAL A 208 1.40 -49.19 -24.43
C VAL A 208 0.63 -50.52 -24.47
N PRO A 209 1.30 -51.65 -24.74
CA PRO A 209 0.61 -52.92 -24.84
C PRO A 209 0.21 -53.39 -23.44
N GLY A 210 -1.08 -53.67 -23.24
CA GLY A 210 -1.61 -54.27 -22.01
C GLY A 210 -2.38 -53.31 -21.10
N ARG A 211 -3.48 -53.83 -20.50
CA ARG A 211 -4.38 -53.08 -19.62
C ARG A 211 -3.65 -52.41 -18.44
N GLY A 212 -2.64 -53.08 -17.86
CA GLY A 212 -1.88 -52.55 -16.71
C GLY A 212 -1.05 -51.31 -17.02
N ALA A 213 -0.48 -51.22 -18.23
CA ALA A 213 0.36 -50.08 -18.58
C ALA A 213 -0.47 -48.87 -19.04
N ALA A 214 -1.69 -49.06 -19.56
CA ALA A 214 -2.67 -48.00 -19.76
C ALA A 214 -3.17 -47.41 -18.42
N ILE A 215 -3.35 -48.27 -17.40
CA ILE A 215 -3.70 -47.85 -16.03
C ILE A 215 -2.54 -47.05 -15.41
N LEU A 216 -1.30 -47.54 -15.51
CA LEU A 216 -0.12 -46.83 -14.99
C LEU A 216 0.07 -45.45 -15.66
N THR A 217 -0.16 -45.38 -16.97
CA THR A 217 -0.11 -44.12 -17.73
C THR A 217 -1.19 -43.13 -17.25
N GLY A 218 -2.40 -43.63 -16.97
CA GLY A 218 -3.48 -42.85 -16.37
C GLY A 218 -3.16 -42.39 -14.94
N LEU A 219 -2.54 -43.24 -14.13
CA LEU A 219 -2.13 -42.90 -12.76
C LEU A 219 -1.00 -41.87 -12.72
N VAL A 220 -0.02 -41.97 -13.62
CA VAL A 220 1.07 -40.98 -13.74
C VAL A 220 0.53 -39.64 -14.26
N ALA A 221 -0.39 -39.67 -15.22
CA ALA A 221 -1.11 -38.48 -15.68
C ALA A 221 -1.89 -37.80 -14.54
N LEU A 222 -2.59 -38.60 -13.72
CA LEU A 222 -3.33 -38.12 -12.55
C LEU A 222 -2.40 -37.56 -11.47
N ALA A 223 -1.27 -38.23 -11.21
CA ALA A 223 -0.27 -37.79 -10.23
C ALA A 223 0.44 -36.48 -10.67
N LEU A 224 0.77 -36.34 -11.96
CA LEU A 224 1.36 -35.11 -12.50
C LEU A 224 0.36 -33.94 -12.53
N ALA A 225 -0.90 -34.20 -12.85
CA ALA A 225 -1.96 -33.21 -12.74
C ALA A 225 -2.16 -32.78 -11.28
N ALA A 226 -2.22 -33.74 -10.34
CA ALA A 226 -2.31 -33.45 -8.91
C ALA A 226 -1.09 -32.68 -8.39
N ALA A 227 0.13 -33.03 -8.81
CA ALA A 227 1.35 -32.30 -8.45
C ALA A 227 1.36 -30.87 -9.01
N SER A 228 0.88 -30.67 -10.25
CA SER A 228 0.78 -29.35 -10.89
C SER A 228 -0.22 -28.45 -10.17
N THR A 229 -1.38 -29.00 -9.81
CA THR A 229 -2.40 -28.33 -8.99
C THR A 229 -1.85 -28.00 -7.61
N ALA A 230 -1.12 -28.93 -6.97
CA ALA A 230 -0.48 -28.69 -5.68
C ALA A 230 0.58 -27.57 -5.74
N THR A 231 1.40 -27.49 -6.79
CA THR A 231 2.35 -26.38 -6.97
C THR A 231 1.68 -25.02 -7.19
N PHE A 232 0.52 -24.98 -7.87
CA PHE A 232 -0.27 -23.76 -8.05
C PHE A 232 -0.93 -23.32 -6.72
N ASP A 233 -1.45 -24.28 -5.96
CA ASP A 233 -2.11 -24.09 -4.66
C ASP A 233 -1.13 -23.65 -3.55
N LEU A 234 0.11 -24.16 -3.60
CA LEU A 234 1.17 -23.83 -2.64
C LEU A 234 1.92 -22.52 -2.98
N SER A 235 1.85 -22.00 -4.21
CA SER A 235 2.58 -20.77 -4.58
C SER A 235 1.98 -19.53 -3.91
N GLN A 236 2.70 -18.96 -2.95
CA GLN A 236 2.34 -17.67 -2.34
C GLN A 236 2.34 -16.52 -3.34
N ASN A 237 3.14 -16.60 -4.41
CA ASN A 237 3.29 -15.48 -5.34
C ASN A 237 2.05 -15.31 -6.25
N VAL A 238 1.38 -16.41 -6.60
CA VAL A 238 0.07 -16.37 -7.27
C VAL A 238 -0.98 -15.75 -6.37
N ARG A 239 -0.97 -16.10 -5.08
CA ARG A 239 -1.85 -15.52 -4.06
C ARG A 239 -1.58 -14.02 -3.94
N TYR A 240 -0.37 -13.58 -3.61
CA TYR A 240 -0.03 -12.15 -3.51
C TYR A 240 -0.47 -11.33 -4.75
N THR A 241 -0.21 -11.84 -5.95
CA THR A 241 -0.49 -11.13 -7.21
C THR A 241 -1.95 -11.09 -7.62
N ALA A 242 -2.66 -12.21 -7.45
CA ALA A 242 -4.09 -12.27 -7.72
C ALA A 242 -4.87 -11.32 -6.80
N PHE A 243 -4.37 -11.12 -5.57
CA PHE A 243 -4.99 -10.32 -4.53
C PHE A 243 -4.77 -8.81 -4.70
N GLU A 244 -3.57 -8.38 -5.10
CA GLU A 244 -3.22 -6.94 -5.16
C GLU A 244 -3.84 -6.21 -6.37
N ARG A 245 -4.36 -6.93 -7.39
CA ARG A 245 -4.67 -6.32 -8.70
C ARG A 245 -6.00 -6.68 -9.36
N THR A 246 -6.74 -7.65 -8.84
CA THR A 246 -8.01 -8.07 -9.45
C THR A 246 -9.05 -8.36 -8.37
N ALA A 247 -9.95 -7.40 -8.16
CA ALA A 247 -11.03 -7.49 -7.16
C ALA A 247 -11.85 -8.78 -7.29
N THR A 248 -12.01 -9.32 -8.49
CA THR A 248 -12.81 -10.52 -8.77
C THR A 248 -12.10 -11.82 -8.37
N LEU A 249 -10.78 -11.92 -8.56
CA LEU A 249 -10.01 -13.11 -8.16
C LEU A 249 -9.73 -13.10 -6.65
N ARG A 250 -9.51 -11.90 -6.08
CA ARG A 250 -9.47 -11.62 -4.65
C ARG A 250 -10.73 -12.19 -3.97
N ASN A 251 -11.92 -11.78 -4.42
CA ASN A 251 -13.18 -12.24 -3.86
C ASN A 251 -13.41 -13.76 -4.03
N ALA A 252 -12.90 -14.37 -5.10
CA ALA A 252 -13.02 -15.81 -5.33
C ALA A 252 -12.11 -16.65 -4.42
N LEU A 253 -10.84 -16.26 -4.25
CA LEU A 253 -9.89 -16.92 -3.34
C LEU A 253 -10.27 -16.71 -1.87
N LEU A 254 -10.81 -15.54 -1.53
CA LEU A 254 -11.35 -15.24 -0.20
C LEU A 254 -12.60 -16.08 0.09
N LEU A 255 -13.44 -16.35 -0.90
CA LEU A 255 -14.52 -17.35 -0.80
C LEU A 255 -14.00 -18.78 -0.58
N VAL A 256 -12.86 -19.17 -1.19
CA VAL A 256 -12.24 -20.48 -0.96
C VAL A 256 -11.64 -20.59 0.45
N GLN A 257 -10.96 -19.55 0.93
CA GLN A 257 -10.43 -19.51 2.31
C GLN A 257 -11.55 -19.53 3.35
N ALA A 258 -12.62 -18.76 3.12
CA ALA A 258 -13.82 -18.73 3.94
C ALA A 258 -14.55 -20.08 3.97
N ALA A 259 -14.60 -20.80 2.84
CA ALA A 259 -15.17 -22.14 2.75
C ALA A 259 -14.26 -23.24 3.34
N SER A 260 -12.93 -23.02 3.36
CA SER A 260 -11.95 -23.98 3.87
C SER A 260 -11.79 -24.00 5.39
N GLY A 261 -12.41 -23.04 6.11
CA GLY A 261 -12.38 -22.96 7.56
C GLY A 261 -10.95 -23.07 8.10
N GLY A 262 -10.11 -22.08 7.81
CA GLY A 262 -8.70 -22.09 8.21
C GLY A 262 -8.55 -22.31 9.72
N GLU A 263 -8.21 -23.54 10.12
CA GLU A 263 -7.70 -23.77 11.46
C GLU A 263 -6.34 -23.08 11.56
N SER A 264 -6.28 -22.07 12.41
CA SER A 264 -5.06 -21.45 12.88
C SER A 264 -4.18 -22.54 13.50
N MET A 265 -3.20 -23.03 12.74
CA MET A 265 -2.06 -23.74 13.31
C MET A 265 -1.23 -22.75 14.11
N THR A 266 -1.65 -22.50 15.34
CA THR A 266 -0.83 -21.83 16.35
C THR A 266 0.09 -22.89 16.97
N PRO A 267 1.42 -22.74 16.86
CA PRO A 267 2.27 -23.33 17.87
C PRO A 267 1.97 -22.57 19.17
N ARG A 268 1.23 -23.19 20.09
CA ARG A 268 1.16 -22.69 21.46
C ARG A 268 2.55 -22.89 22.05
N LEU A 269 3.24 -21.79 22.39
CA LEU A 269 4.43 -21.87 23.24
C LEU A 269 4.12 -22.80 24.41
N SER A 270 4.92 -23.83 24.57
CA SER A 270 4.79 -24.77 25.67
C SER A 270 4.85 -23.99 27.00
N ARG A 271 4.28 -24.57 28.05
CA ARG A 271 4.35 -23.99 29.40
C ARG A 271 5.81 -23.79 29.84
N ALA A 272 6.73 -24.61 29.33
CA ALA A 272 8.16 -24.53 29.58
C ALA A 272 8.81 -23.32 28.90
N GLU A 273 8.51 -23.05 27.63
CA GLU A 273 9.03 -21.88 26.89
C GLU A 273 8.54 -20.57 27.50
N ARG A 274 7.26 -20.50 27.87
CA ARG A 274 6.71 -19.34 28.60
C ARG A 274 7.44 -19.11 29.92
N ARG A 275 7.68 -20.17 30.69
CA ARG A 275 8.41 -20.08 31.96
C ARG A 275 9.86 -19.64 31.78
N ALA A 276 10.54 -20.11 30.73
CA ALA A 276 11.91 -19.69 30.41
C ALA A 276 11.99 -18.20 30.04
N LEU A 277 11.01 -17.69 29.28
CA LEU A 277 10.88 -16.26 28.97
C LEU A 277 10.69 -15.42 30.24
N TYR A 278 9.73 -15.82 31.10
CA TYR A 278 9.49 -15.16 32.39
C TYR A 278 10.71 -15.17 33.31
N GLU A 279 11.42 -16.30 33.42
CA GLU A 279 12.63 -16.39 34.26
C GLU A 279 13.78 -15.53 33.72
N ARG A 280 13.88 -15.37 32.39
CA ARG A 280 14.85 -14.48 31.74
C ARG A 280 14.54 -13.01 32.00
N GLU A 281 13.28 -12.59 31.83
CA GLU A 281 12.81 -11.24 32.15
C GLU A 281 13.04 -10.91 33.63
N ARG A 282 12.73 -11.84 34.54
CA ARG A 282 12.96 -11.68 35.97
C ARG A 282 14.43 -11.41 36.30
N ARG A 283 15.35 -12.17 35.69
CA ARG A 283 16.81 -11.97 35.88
C ARG A 283 17.30 -10.64 35.29
N ALA A 284 16.76 -10.23 34.15
CA ALA A 284 17.06 -8.92 33.56
C ALA A 284 16.61 -7.78 34.48
N ARG A 285 15.44 -7.90 35.13
CA ARG A 285 14.94 -6.95 36.14
C ARG A 285 15.80 -6.92 37.40
N GLU A 286 16.23 -8.08 37.89
CA GLU A 286 17.15 -8.18 39.04
C GLU A 286 18.52 -7.56 38.74
N ALA A 287 19.01 -7.69 37.50
CA ALA A 287 20.24 -7.04 37.04
C ALA A 287 20.05 -5.52 36.91
N ALA A 288 18.91 -5.06 36.40
CA ALA A 288 18.57 -3.64 36.27
C ALA A 288 18.54 -2.89 37.61
N GLY A 289 18.13 -3.54 38.70
CA GLY A 289 18.17 -2.97 40.05
C GLY A 289 19.59 -2.70 40.59
N ARG A 290 20.64 -3.26 39.95
CA ARG A 290 22.05 -3.08 40.36
C ARG A 290 22.81 -2.11 39.45
N THR A 291 22.17 -1.58 38.41
CA THR A 291 22.80 -0.71 37.41
C THR A 291 22.93 0.73 37.94
N PRO A 292 24.07 1.42 37.70
CA PRO A 292 24.26 2.81 38.13
C PRO A 292 23.14 3.77 37.68
N THR A 293 22.96 4.83 38.45
CA THR A 293 22.06 5.95 38.17
C THR A 293 22.85 7.27 38.16
N LEU A 294 22.21 8.31 37.62
CA LEU A 294 22.65 9.69 37.55
C LEU A 294 21.59 10.61 38.22
N PRO A 295 21.35 10.47 39.54
CA PRO A 295 20.28 11.20 40.21
C PRO A 295 20.47 12.71 40.09
N GLY A 296 19.41 13.42 39.69
CA GLY A 296 19.43 14.87 39.55
C GLY A 296 20.25 15.40 38.38
N ALA A 297 20.59 14.55 37.41
CA ALA A 297 21.10 15.00 36.11
C ALA A 297 20.00 15.75 35.34
N ASN A 298 20.40 16.75 34.56
CA ASN A 298 19.52 17.38 33.58
C ASN A 298 19.30 16.42 32.41
N VAL A 299 18.13 16.45 31.80
CA VAL A 299 17.82 15.62 30.64
C VAL A 299 17.39 16.49 29.48
N ILE A 300 18.01 16.29 28.32
CA ILE A 300 17.63 16.96 27.08
C ILE A 300 17.35 15.90 26.02
N LEU A 301 16.08 15.78 25.62
CA LEU A 301 15.63 14.93 24.53
C LEU A 301 15.57 15.76 23.24
N ILE A 302 16.25 15.29 22.21
CA ILE A 302 16.29 15.89 20.87
C ILE A 302 15.71 14.86 19.91
N THR A 303 14.64 15.25 19.22
CA THR A 303 13.99 14.44 18.19
C THR A 303 13.96 15.21 16.87
N ALA A 304 14.13 14.53 15.76
CA ALA A 304 13.87 15.08 14.42
C ALA A 304 12.81 14.23 13.70
N ASP A 305 11.87 14.89 13.04
CA ASP A 305 10.77 14.25 12.30
C ASP A 305 11.29 13.55 11.03
N ALA A 306 10.91 12.30 10.78
CA ALA A 306 11.28 11.55 9.57
C ALA A 306 12.81 11.41 9.31
N LEU A 307 13.64 11.50 10.36
CA LEU A 307 15.10 11.38 10.24
C LEU A 307 15.56 9.91 10.19
N ARG A 308 16.03 9.50 9.02
CA ARG A 308 16.56 8.16 8.72
C ARG A 308 17.92 7.89 9.35
N ALA A 309 18.06 6.75 10.03
CA ALA A 309 19.35 6.31 10.55
C ALA A 309 20.39 6.10 9.44
N ASP A 310 20.02 5.45 8.33
CA ASP A 310 20.94 5.08 7.25
C ASP A 310 21.51 6.28 6.45
N GLN A 311 21.00 7.49 6.71
CA GLN A 311 21.49 8.72 6.09
C GLN A 311 22.48 9.49 6.98
N ILE A 312 22.64 9.11 8.25
CA ILE A 312 23.57 9.71 9.20
C ILE A 312 24.92 9.01 9.14
N GLY A 313 26.02 9.76 9.09
CA GLY A 313 27.39 9.24 8.99
C GLY A 313 27.72 8.17 10.03
N ALA A 314 27.35 8.38 11.29
CA ALA A 314 27.57 7.43 12.37
C ALA A 314 26.88 6.06 12.16
N TRP A 315 25.84 5.97 11.31
CA TRP A 315 25.14 4.74 10.94
C TRP A 315 25.47 4.24 9.53
N GLY A 316 26.52 4.78 8.90
CA GLY A 316 26.98 4.37 7.57
C GLY A 316 26.50 5.26 6.42
N GLY A 317 25.82 6.37 6.73
CA GLY A 317 25.43 7.40 5.76
C GLY A 317 26.57 8.35 5.36
N ASP A 318 26.21 9.46 4.73
CA ASP A 318 27.18 10.49 4.30
C ASP A 318 27.53 11.42 5.46
N ALA A 319 28.70 11.22 6.08
CA ALA A 319 29.19 12.02 7.21
C ALA A 319 29.29 13.53 6.94
N ARG A 320 29.25 13.97 5.67
CA ARG A 320 29.21 15.41 5.33
C ARG A 320 27.85 16.04 5.62
N LEU A 321 26.79 15.25 5.74
CA LEU A 321 25.45 15.72 6.07
C LEU A 321 25.23 15.85 7.56
N SER A 322 25.92 15.05 8.39
CA SER A 322 25.61 14.94 9.83
C SER A 322 26.80 15.09 10.78
N PRO A 323 27.77 15.99 10.55
CA PRO A 323 28.99 16.06 11.36
C PRO A 323 28.76 16.37 12.85
N ASN A 324 27.66 17.04 13.22
CA ASN A 324 27.35 17.34 14.62
C ASN A 324 26.66 16.16 15.31
N LEU A 325 25.72 15.48 14.63
CA LEU A 325 25.11 14.24 15.12
C LEU A 325 26.15 13.14 15.29
N ASP A 326 27.08 13.01 14.33
CA ASP A 326 28.20 12.05 14.39
C ASP A 326 29.09 12.31 15.61
N ARG A 327 29.37 13.58 15.92
CA ARG A 327 30.14 13.98 17.11
C ARG A 327 29.39 13.67 18.40
N LEU A 328 28.08 13.89 18.43
CA LEU A 328 27.26 13.54 19.60
C LEU A 328 27.25 12.02 19.82
N ALA A 329 27.04 11.24 18.77
CA ALA A 329 27.12 9.79 18.78
C ALA A 329 28.47 9.27 19.27
N ALA A 330 29.59 9.83 18.78
CA ALA A 330 30.93 9.44 19.21
C ALA A 330 31.23 9.77 20.69
N SER A 331 30.51 10.72 21.29
CA SER A 331 30.65 11.11 22.69
C SER A 331 29.73 10.35 23.65
N GLY A 332 28.93 9.41 23.15
CA GLY A 332 27.95 8.67 23.94
C GLY A 332 27.80 7.22 23.50
N VAL A 333 26.73 6.59 23.97
CA VAL A 333 26.33 5.23 23.60
C VAL A 333 25.34 5.33 22.47
N ARG A 334 25.74 4.83 21.29
CA ARG A 334 24.89 4.78 20.10
C ARG A 334 24.30 3.38 19.94
N PHE A 335 23.01 3.31 19.68
CA PHE A 335 22.34 2.06 19.34
C PHE A 335 22.34 1.91 17.82
N GLU A 336 22.88 0.80 17.32
CA GLU A 336 22.97 0.55 15.89
C GLU A 336 21.59 0.32 15.26
N ARG A 337 20.67 -0.30 16.02
CA ARG A 337 19.37 -0.76 15.57
C ARG A 337 18.28 -0.30 16.54
N ALA A 338 17.81 0.93 16.38
CA ALA A 338 16.66 1.43 17.12
C ALA A 338 15.45 1.56 16.18
N TYR A 339 14.28 1.17 16.68
CA TYR A 339 13.04 1.10 15.90
C TYR A 339 11.94 1.93 16.54
N CYS A 340 11.22 2.70 15.73
CA CYS A 340 10.02 3.40 16.16
C CYS A 340 8.85 2.41 16.38
N ALA A 341 7.91 2.74 17.27
CA ALA A 341 6.72 1.90 17.46
C ALA A 341 5.77 1.92 16.25
N ALA A 342 5.73 3.04 15.54
CA ALA A 342 5.00 3.21 14.29
C ALA A 342 5.70 4.28 13.43
N PRO A 343 5.73 4.15 12.09
CA PRO A 343 6.34 5.13 11.21
C PRO A 343 5.41 6.32 10.95
N HIS A 344 5.00 6.97 12.04
CA HIS A 344 4.01 8.04 12.04
C HIS A 344 4.17 8.90 13.31
N SER A 345 4.39 10.21 13.18
CA SER A 345 4.80 11.10 14.28
C SER A 345 3.86 11.02 15.49
N SER A 346 2.54 11.09 15.26
CA SER A 346 1.54 11.08 16.36
C SER A 346 1.65 9.82 17.23
N ILE A 347 1.71 8.64 16.61
CA ILE A 347 1.76 7.37 17.32
C ILE A 347 3.16 7.16 17.89
N SER A 348 4.21 7.46 17.13
CA SER A 348 5.58 7.19 17.54
C SER A 348 6.00 8.04 18.74
N LEU A 349 5.78 9.35 18.69
CA LEU A 349 6.09 10.26 19.80
C LEU A 349 5.23 9.94 21.03
N THR A 350 3.93 9.68 20.86
CA THR A 350 3.09 9.26 22.00
C THR A 350 3.60 7.94 22.59
N SER A 351 4.02 6.99 21.75
CA SER A 351 4.58 5.71 22.21
C SER A 351 5.92 5.90 22.92
N LEU A 352 6.77 6.82 22.47
CA LEU A 352 8.01 7.19 23.16
C LEU A 352 7.70 7.77 24.54
N PHE A 353 6.80 8.76 24.63
CA PHE A 353 6.50 9.45 25.89
C PHE A 353 5.75 8.59 26.90
N THR A 354 4.85 7.72 26.44
CA THR A 354 4.10 6.79 27.30
C THR A 354 4.83 5.47 27.52
N SER A 355 5.84 5.18 26.70
CA SER A 355 6.54 3.90 26.65
C SER A 355 5.58 2.71 26.52
N GLU A 356 4.57 2.88 25.68
CA GLU A 356 3.50 1.92 25.38
C GLU A 356 3.27 1.90 23.86
N TYR A 357 2.78 0.77 23.35
CA TYR A 357 2.42 0.61 21.94
C TYR A 357 1.08 1.31 21.67
N MET A 358 1.13 2.63 21.42
CA MET A 358 -0.06 3.46 21.46
C MET A 358 -1.08 3.16 20.36
N ARG A 359 -0.65 2.66 19.19
CA ARG A 359 -1.60 2.22 18.16
C ARG A 359 -2.49 1.09 18.69
N GLU A 360 -1.87 0.05 19.23
CA GLU A 360 -2.57 -1.09 19.81
C GLU A 360 -3.36 -0.69 21.05
N ALA A 361 -2.82 0.18 21.91
CA ALA A 361 -3.54 0.66 23.10
C ALA A 361 -4.82 1.43 22.75
N ILE A 362 -4.78 2.26 21.70
CA ILE A 362 -5.95 2.97 21.16
C ILE A 362 -6.94 1.98 20.56
N GLU A 363 -6.46 1.02 19.74
CA GLU A 363 -7.31 -0.02 19.14
C GLU A 363 -8.02 -0.84 20.22
N LEU A 364 -7.37 -1.11 21.35
CA LEU A 364 -7.93 -1.83 22.49
C LEU A 364 -8.93 -1.00 23.32
N GLY A 365 -9.11 0.29 23.05
CA GLY A 365 -10.03 1.15 23.81
C GLY A 365 -9.53 1.46 25.23
N HIS A 366 -8.23 1.67 25.38
CA HIS A 366 -7.68 2.16 26.65
C HIS A 366 -8.00 3.65 26.81
N ASP A 367 -9.11 3.94 27.50
CA ASP A 367 -9.75 5.27 27.58
C ASP A 367 -9.00 6.32 28.43
N GLU A 368 -8.12 5.89 29.35
CA GLU A 368 -7.35 6.82 30.18
C GLU A 368 -5.98 7.16 29.57
N PRO A 369 -5.61 8.47 29.51
CA PRO A 369 -4.28 8.85 29.06
C PRO A 369 -3.23 8.24 29.98
N ARG A 370 -2.31 7.48 29.38
CA ARG A 370 -1.18 6.84 30.05
C ARG A 370 -0.27 7.92 30.64
N GLN A 371 0.34 7.64 31.79
CA GLN A 371 1.35 8.52 32.35
C GLN A 371 2.54 8.61 31.41
N THR A 372 3.01 9.83 31.19
CA THR A 372 4.12 10.13 30.30
C THR A 372 5.44 10.31 31.07
N ILE A 373 6.57 10.34 30.34
CA ILE A 373 7.88 10.70 30.91
C ILE A 373 7.82 12.06 31.63
N PRO A 374 7.27 13.15 31.05
CA PRO A 374 7.06 14.41 31.78
C PRO A 374 6.23 14.27 33.06
N ASP A 375 5.13 13.51 33.06
CA ASP A 375 4.30 13.34 34.26
C ASP A 375 5.13 12.73 35.41
N ALA A 376 5.90 11.68 35.13
CA ALA A 376 6.76 11.02 36.12
C ALA A 376 7.89 11.93 36.61
N LEU A 377 8.51 12.72 35.71
CA LEU A 377 9.57 13.66 36.07
C LEU A 377 9.05 14.85 36.87
N ASN A 378 7.88 15.39 36.53
CA ASN A 378 7.20 16.42 37.31
C ASN A 378 6.92 15.94 38.74
N ALA A 379 6.39 14.72 38.89
CA ALA A 379 6.14 14.12 40.20
C ALA A 379 7.45 13.96 41.02
N ALA A 380 8.58 13.74 40.33
CA ALA A 380 9.90 13.71 40.93
C ALA A 380 10.54 15.11 41.15
N GLY A 381 9.84 16.20 40.83
CA GLY A 381 10.30 17.59 41.03
C GLY A 381 11.25 18.11 39.95
N TYR A 382 11.18 17.60 38.73
CA TYR A 382 11.85 18.20 37.57
C TYR A 382 11.02 19.36 37.00
N TYR A 383 11.70 20.42 36.57
CA TYR A 383 11.10 21.37 35.65
C TYR A 383 11.00 20.74 34.26
N THR A 384 9.83 20.74 33.62
CA THR A 384 9.62 20.13 32.30
C THR A 384 9.23 21.18 31.26
N ALA A 385 10.00 21.25 30.18
CA ALA A 385 9.74 22.14 29.05
C ALA A 385 9.82 21.42 27.70
N ALA A 386 8.98 21.82 26.74
CA ALA A 386 9.01 21.28 25.39
C ALA A 386 8.77 22.34 24.30
N PHE A 387 9.51 22.21 23.20
CA PHE A 387 9.40 23.04 22.00
C PHE A 387 9.19 22.14 20.79
N TYR A 388 7.97 22.15 20.24
CA TYR A 388 7.55 21.27 19.14
C TYR A 388 6.39 21.84 18.32
N THR A 389 6.23 21.34 17.11
CA THR A 389 5.11 21.72 16.22
C THR A 389 3.84 20.96 16.58
N ARG A 390 2.71 21.67 16.74
CA ARG A 390 1.42 21.05 17.11
C ARG A 390 0.83 20.10 16.04
N GLY A 391 1.35 20.18 14.82
CA GLY A 391 0.99 19.31 13.68
C GLY A 391 1.21 17.82 13.93
N ILE A 392 2.03 17.44 14.92
CA ILE A 392 2.27 16.03 15.28
C ILE A 392 1.01 15.27 15.75
N PHE A 393 -0.09 15.97 16.08
CA PHE A 393 -1.37 15.34 16.46
C PHE A 393 -2.42 15.33 15.35
N HIS A 394 -2.07 15.68 14.11
CA HIS A 394 -3.05 15.88 13.05
C HIS A 394 -3.84 14.61 12.70
N THR A 395 -3.14 13.48 12.52
CA THR A 395 -3.69 12.29 11.86
C THR A 395 -4.53 11.38 12.76
N GLU A 396 -4.23 11.31 14.06
CA GLU A 396 -4.95 10.47 15.04
C GLU A 396 -5.81 11.31 15.99
N GLY A 397 -5.96 12.60 15.69
CA GLY A 397 -6.04 13.66 16.69
C GLY A 397 -7.22 13.64 17.67
N GLU A 398 -8.28 12.85 17.48
CA GLU A 398 -9.33 12.66 18.51
C GLU A 398 -8.92 11.62 19.54
N ARG A 399 -8.35 10.51 19.07
CA ARG A 399 -7.87 9.39 19.90
C ARG A 399 -6.69 9.80 20.79
N LEU A 400 -5.95 10.82 20.38
CA LEU A 400 -4.81 11.37 21.12
C LEU A 400 -5.05 12.79 21.68
N ARG A 401 -6.29 13.32 21.61
CA ARG A 401 -6.60 14.70 22.03
C ARG A 401 -6.22 14.97 23.47
N SER A 402 -6.42 13.99 24.35
CA SER A 402 -6.08 14.10 25.78
C SER A 402 -4.59 14.37 26.03
N TYR A 403 -3.70 13.91 25.14
CA TYR A 403 -2.26 14.19 25.23
C TYR A 403 -1.91 15.59 24.69
N ASP A 404 -2.60 16.08 23.65
CA ASP A 404 -2.43 17.47 23.18
C ASP A 404 -2.96 18.46 24.24
N ASP A 405 -4.16 18.24 24.78
CA ASP A 405 -4.79 19.11 25.79
C ASP A 405 -3.93 19.22 27.05
N ARG A 406 -3.31 18.12 27.46
CA ARG A 406 -2.38 18.05 28.60
C ARG A 406 -0.94 18.37 28.22
N ARG A 407 -0.65 18.69 26.95
CA ARG A 407 0.68 19.01 26.44
C ARG A 407 1.72 17.93 26.76
N PHE A 408 1.36 16.65 26.61
CA PHE A 408 2.13 15.48 27.05
C PHE A 408 2.57 15.52 28.53
N GLY A 409 1.90 16.31 29.39
CA GLY A 409 2.30 16.49 30.78
C GLY A 409 3.47 17.47 30.98
N PHE A 410 3.94 18.19 29.95
CA PHE A 410 4.95 19.23 30.15
C PHE A 410 4.39 20.45 30.88
N SER A 411 5.16 21.00 31.81
CA SER A 411 4.78 22.21 32.57
C SER A 411 4.81 23.45 31.71
N VAL A 412 5.80 23.55 30.82
CA VAL A 412 5.94 24.64 29.86
C VAL A 412 6.03 24.07 28.47
N THR A 413 5.22 24.64 27.58
CA THR A 413 5.34 24.33 26.16
C THR A 413 5.26 25.58 25.33
N ASP A 414 5.96 25.55 24.21
CA ASP A 414 5.83 26.52 23.14
C ASP A 414 5.55 25.76 21.84
N HIS A 415 4.52 26.22 21.13
CA HIS A 415 4.03 25.60 19.91
C HIS A 415 3.96 26.67 18.83
N GLY A 416 4.85 26.60 17.84
CA GLY A 416 4.90 27.56 16.76
C GLY A 416 6.19 27.46 15.93
N ASN A 417 6.08 27.82 14.64
CA ASN A 417 7.12 27.82 13.61
C ASN A 417 7.89 26.50 13.40
N ARG A 418 7.77 25.94 12.19
CA ARG A 418 8.29 24.62 11.79
C ARG A 418 9.78 24.59 11.42
N VAL A 419 10.54 25.62 11.78
CA VAL A 419 11.91 25.81 11.25
C VAL A 419 12.93 25.58 12.37
N ALA A 420 13.95 24.79 12.07
CA ALA A 420 14.96 24.34 13.02
C ALA A 420 15.65 25.48 13.79
N GLU A 421 15.86 26.65 13.16
CA GLU A 421 16.44 27.84 13.79
C GLU A 421 15.63 28.28 14.99
N VAL A 422 14.30 28.36 14.85
CA VAL A 422 13.41 28.86 15.91
C VAL A 422 13.42 27.89 17.08
N ILE A 423 13.31 26.58 16.81
CA ILE A 423 13.39 25.56 17.86
C ILE A 423 14.74 25.63 18.59
N THR A 424 15.82 25.89 17.86
CA THR A 424 17.17 26.03 18.41
C THR A 424 17.31 27.28 19.28
N ASP A 425 16.83 28.43 18.81
CA ASP A 425 16.85 29.68 19.58
C ASP A 425 16.03 29.56 20.87
N ARG A 426 14.82 28.99 20.79
CA ARG A 426 13.98 28.77 21.97
C ARG A 426 14.61 27.80 22.97
N GLY A 427 15.25 26.73 22.49
CA GLY A 427 16.01 25.82 23.33
C GLY A 427 17.20 26.50 24.03
N ILE A 428 17.95 27.34 23.33
CA ILE A 428 19.06 28.13 23.90
C ILE A 428 18.55 29.10 24.98
N GLU A 429 17.50 29.86 24.66
CA GLU A 429 16.86 30.80 25.59
C GLU A 429 16.36 30.11 26.86
N GLU A 430 15.77 28.93 26.72
CA GLU A 430 15.25 28.18 27.87
C GLU A 430 16.39 27.64 28.74
N VAL A 431 17.46 27.10 28.15
CA VAL A 431 18.65 26.67 28.91
C VAL A 431 19.23 27.82 29.72
N ASP A 432 19.40 29.01 29.10
CA ASP A 432 19.95 30.18 29.78
C ASP A 432 19.02 30.66 30.91
N ARG A 433 17.70 30.62 30.68
CA ARG A 433 16.69 30.96 31.68
C ARG A 433 16.73 30.02 32.89
N LEU A 434 16.82 28.71 32.64
CA LEU A 434 16.86 27.69 33.70
C LEU A 434 18.10 27.83 34.57
N VAL A 435 19.26 28.10 33.95
CA VAL A 435 20.51 28.37 34.66
C VAL A 435 20.40 29.67 35.47
N ALA A 436 19.85 30.74 34.90
CA ALA A 436 19.67 32.01 35.59
C ALA A 436 18.73 31.91 36.81
N ARG A 437 17.72 31.03 36.74
CA ARG A 437 16.80 30.75 37.86
C ARG A 437 17.40 29.83 38.92
N GLY A 438 18.55 29.21 38.64
CA GLY A 438 19.15 28.21 39.52
C GLY A 438 18.31 26.93 39.60
N GLU A 439 17.58 26.57 38.55
CA GLU A 439 16.75 25.36 38.56
C GLU A 439 17.64 24.12 38.75
N PRO A 440 17.36 23.26 39.76
CA PRO A 440 18.30 22.23 40.16
C PRO A 440 18.31 21.03 39.22
N LYS A 441 17.18 20.73 38.55
CA LYS A 441 17.03 19.63 37.59
C LYS A 441 15.86 19.88 36.64
N PHE A 442 16.06 19.65 35.35
CA PHE A 442 15.04 19.85 34.33
C PHE A 442 15.07 18.79 33.24
N PHE A 443 13.93 18.65 32.55
CA PHE A 443 13.75 17.88 31.34
C PHE A 443 13.29 18.79 30.20
N LEU A 444 14.10 18.88 29.16
CA LEU A 444 13.86 19.70 27.99
C LEU A 444 13.68 18.82 26.75
N TRP A 445 12.59 19.00 26.03
CA TRP A 445 12.37 18.35 24.73
C TRP A 445 12.40 19.35 23.58
N LEU A 446 13.24 19.09 22.58
CA LEU A 446 13.30 19.83 21.31
C LEU A 446 12.93 18.89 20.17
N HIS A 447 11.86 19.22 19.44
CA HIS A 447 11.43 18.48 18.26
C HIS A 447 11.58 19.33 17.00
N TYR A 448 12.45 18.88 16.11
CA TYR A 448 12.76 19.49 14.83
C TYR A 448 11.89 18.87 13.73
N PHE A 449 11.28 19.70 12.87
CA PHE A 449 10.33 19.25 11.85
C PHE A 449 10.94 19.15 10.44
N ASP A 450 12.12 19.73 10.23
CA ASP A 450 12.64 20.10 8.90
C ASP A 450 12.91 18.91 7.95
N THR A 451 13.10 17.69 8.46
CA THR A 451 13.26 16.48 7.64
C THR A 451 11.93 15.86 7.19
N HIS A 452 10.78 16.45 7.55
CA HIS A 452 9.43 16.10 7.08
C HIS A 452 9.06 16.92 5.82
N GLU A 453 8.19 16.39 4.96
CA GLU A 453 7.68 17.18 3.82
C GLU A 453 6.89 18.45 4.23
N PRO A 454 6.89 19.53 3.42
CA PRO A 454 7.63 19.71 2.18
C PRO A 454 9.11 20.06 2.41
N TYR A 455 10.02 19.33 1.74
CA TYR A 455 11.45 19.63 1.74
C TYR A 455 11.72 20.91 0.94
N ARG A 456 12.22 21.95 1.59
CA ARG A 456 12.32 23.31 1.06
C ARG A 456 13.67 23.55 0.39
N SER A 457 14.74 22.99 0.93
CA SER A 457 16.09 23.23 0.46
C SER A 457 16.39 22.49 -0.84
N THR A 458 16.93 23.20 -1.82
CA THR A 458 17.41 22.65 -3.11
C THR A 458 18.93 22.56 -3.19
N GLU A 459 19.65 22.80 -2.08
CA GLU A 459 21.12 22.91 -2.04
C GLU A 459 21.84 21.71 -2.67
N LEU A 460 21.33 20.50 -2.44
CA LEU A 460 21.94 19.26 -2.93
C LEU A 460 21.32 18.74 -4.24
N GLY A 461 20.26 19.40 -4.74
CA GLY A 461 19.55 19.03 -5.96
C GLY A 461 18.03 19.17 -5.87
N ASP A 462 17.36 19.01 -7.01
CA ASP A 462 15.92 19.22 -7.15
C ASP A 462 15.06 17.96 -6.93
N ARG A 463 15.65 16.77 -6.89
CA ARG A 463 14.89 15.54 -6.63
C ARG A 463 14.47 15.51 -5.15
N PRO A 464 13.29 14.97 -4.81
CA PRO A 464 12.80 14.93 -3.42
C PRO A 464 13.83 14.37 -2.43
N PHE A 465 14.53 13.28 -2.79
CA PHE A 465 15.56 12.69 -1.95
C PHE A 465 16.79 13.60 -1.75
N ASP A 466 17.17 14.38 -2.76
CA ASP A 466 18.28 15.34 -2.62
C ASP A 466 17.89 16.50 -1.71
N ARG A 467 16.64 16.98 -1.81
CA ARG A 467 16.08 18.01 -0.92
C ARG A 467 16.00 17.53 0.52
N TYR A 468 15.51 16.32 0.75
CA TYR A 468 15.51 15.66 2.06
C TYR A 468 16.91 15.60 2.68
N ARG A 469 17.93 15.21 1.91
CA ARG A 469 19.33 15.20 2.38
C ARG A 469 19.85 16.60 2.70
N ALA A 470 19.38 17.64 2.02
CA ALA A 470 19.72 19.02 2.31
C ALA A 470 19.08 19.48 3.65
N GLU A 471 17.86 19.03 3.94
CA GLU A 471 17.22 19.26 5.25
C GLU A 471 17.95 18.53 6.40
N ILE A 472 18.45 17.30 6.18
CA ILE A 472 19.31 16.61 7.16
C ILE A 472 20.55 17.46 7.51
N LYS A 473 21.19 18.03 6.48
CA LYS A 473 22.35 18.90 6.66
C LYS A 473 22.00 20.16 7.43
N HIS A 474 20.82 20.73 7.17
CA HIS A 474 20.32 21.89 7.87
C HIS A 474 20.06 21.62 9.35
N VAL A 475 19.29 20.56 9.65
CA VAL A 475 18.92 20.21 11.03
C VAL A 475 20.13 19.79 11.86
N ASP A 476 21.13 19.11 11.27
CA ASP A 476 22.40 18.78 11.93
C ASP A 476 23.12 20.05 12.42
N ALA A 477 23.19 21.10 11.60
CA ALA A 477 23.85 22.34 11.96
C ALA A 477 23.16 23.03 13.15
N GLN A 478 21.84 23.00 13.18
CA GLN A 478 21.00 23.60 14.22
C GLN A 478 21.08 22.82 15.55
N ILE A 479 20.95 21.49 15.50
CA ILE A 479 21.18 20.62 16.67
C ILE A 479 22.60 20.82 17.21
N GLY A 480 23.60 20.91 16.33
CA GLY A 480 24.98 21.18 16.71
C GLY A 480 25.15 22.52 17.43
N ARG A 481 24.45 23.58 16.98
CA ARG A 481 24.44 24.91 17.62
C ARG A 481 23.90 24.81 19.05
N PHE A 482 22.74 24.18 19.21
CA PHE A 482 22.12 23.98 20.53
C PHE A 482 23.01 23.15 21.47
N VAL A 483 23.49 21.97 21.04
CA VAL A 483 24.29 21.06 21.88
C VAL A 483 25.59 21.73 22.35
N ARG A 484 26.26 22.51 21.49
CA ARG A 484 27.47 23.26 21.87
C ARG A 484 27.17 24.29 22.97
N HIS A 485 26.07 25.03 22.84
CA HIS A 485 25.64 26.00 23.84
C HIS A 485 25.31 25.31 25.17
N ALA A 486 24.42 24.31 25.14
CA ALA A 486 24.00 23.58 26.34
C ALA A 486 25.17 22.95 27.10
N ARG A 487 26.14 22.34 26.40
CA ARG A 487 27.35 21.78 27.03
C ARG A 487 28.23 22.84 27.69
N LYS A 488 28.32 24.04 27.09
CA LYS A 488 29.09 25.16 27.64
C LYS A 488 28.41 25.76 28.88
N THR A 489 27.09 25.84 28.89
CA THR A 489 26.32 26.55 29.93
C THR A 489 26.02 25.68 31.15
N LEU A 490 25.70 24.39 30.97
CA LEU A 490 25.00 23.64 32.02
C LEU A 490 25.83 23.16 33.22
N GLY A 491 27.17 23.17 33.18
CA GLY A 491 28.09 22.96 34.32
C GLY A 491 27.99 21.65 35.13
N ARG A 492 26.87 20.91 35.04
CA ARG A 492 26.51 19.65 35.72
C ARG A 492 26.39 18.51 34.71
N ASP A 493 26.26 17.29 35.23
CA ASP A 493 25.96 16.10 34.42
C ASP A 493 24.61 16.28 33.70
N THR A 494 24.66 16.44 32.38
CA THR A 494 23.51 16.53 31.49
C THR A 494 23.48 15.29 30.60
N VAL A 495 22.33 14.63 30.54
CA VAL A 495 22.04 13.52 29.64
C VAL A 495 21.40 14.07 28.37
N PHE A 496 22.10 13.93 27.24
CA PHE A 496 21.52 14.15 25.93
C PHE A 496 20.97 12.83 25.39
N VAL A 497 19.72 12.84 24.97
CA VAL A 497 19.09 11.74 24.23
C VAL A 497 18.77 12.26 22.83
N LEU A 498 19.36 11.66 21.80
CA LEU A 498 19.07 11.99 20.39
C LEU A 498 18.33 10.82 19.75
N THR A 499 17.20 11.09 19.10
CA THR A 499 16.49 10.11 18.27
C THR A 499 15.73 10.77 17.12
N ALA A 500 15.03 9.97 16.32
CA ALA A 500 13.92 10.40 15.47
C ALA A 500 12.61 9.77 15.95
N ASP A 501 11.48 10.28 15.49
CA ASP A 501 10.19 9.62 15.65
C ASP A 501 10.00 8.49 14.64
N HIS A 502 10.40 8.68 13.37
CA HIS A 502 10.42 7.69 12.30
C HIS A 502 11.38 8.11 11.17
N GLY A 503 11.39 7.37 10.07
CA GLY A 503 12.13 7.67 8.83
C GLY A 503 11.20 8.03 7.66
N GLU A 504 11.67 7.82 6.42
CA GLU A 504 11.03 8.30 5.18
C GLU A 504 11.35 7.37 3.97
N GLU A 505 10.36 7.02 3.15
CA GLU A 505 10.56 6.22 1.92
C GLU A 505 10.58 7.09 0.65
N PHE A 506 11.52 6.78 -0.25
CA PHE A 506 11.72 7.41 -1.55
C PHE A 506 11.65 6.39 -2.69
N LYS A 507 10.61 5.53 -2.69
CA LYS A 507 10.32 4.48 -3.69
C LYS A 507 11.18 3.22 -3.62
N GLU A 508 12.00 3.02 -2.60
CA GLU A 508 12.81 1.81 -2.43
C GLU A 508 11.96 0.54 -2.52
N HIS A 509 10.75 0.55 -1.97
CA HIS A 509 9.78 -0.56 -2.04
C HIS A 509 8.48 -0.16 -2.74
N GLY A 510 8.51 0.95 -3.49
CA GLY A 510 7.40 1.50 -4.27
C GLY A 510 6.45 2.43 -3.50
N GLY A 511 6.66 2.65 -2.19
CA GLY A 511 5.97 3.66 -1.39
C GLY A 511 6.60 5.04 -1.54
N HIS A 512 5.91 6.08 -1.07
CA HIS A 512 6.48 7.43 -0.91
C HIS A 512 6.14 7.89 0.49
N TYR A 513 7.04 8.68 1.07
CA TYR A 513 6.90 9.25 2.39
C TYR A 513 6.84 8.17 3.48
N HIS A 514 6.09 8.41 4.55
CA HIS A 514 5.98 7.54 5.71
C HIS A 514 4.53 7.08 5.97
N GLY A 515 4.29 6.36 7.07
CA GLY A 515 2.95 5.94 7.49
C GLY A 515 2.34 4.76 6.73
N SER A 516 3.08 4.07 5.87
CA SER A 516 2.53 3.06 4.95
C SER A 516 3.20 1.68 4.98
N SER A 517 4.43 1.61 5.49
CA SER A 517 5.21 0.38 5.60
C SER A 517 6.00 0.34 6.90
N THR A 518 6.69 -0.77 7.19
CA THR A 518 7.58 -0.89 8.34
C THR A 518 9.01 -1.24 7.90
N TYR A 519 9.36 -0.96 6.63
CA TYR A 519 10.74 -1.12 6.15
C TYR A 519 11.67 -0.16 6.90
N ASP A 520 12.95 -0.52 6.97
CA ASP A 520 13.97 0.19 7.74
C ASP A 520 14.08 1.66 7.33
N GLU A 521 13.79 2.00 6.07
CA GLU A 521 13.72 3.39 5.59
C GLU A 521 12.69 4.23 6.35
N GLN A 522 11.54 3.66 6.73
CA GLN A 522 10.51 4.35 7.53
C GLN A 522 10.64 4.07 9.03
N ALA A 523 11.22 2.92 9.41
CA ALA A 523 11.11 2.40 10.78
C ALA A 523 12.38 2.55 11.63
N ARG A 524 13.56 2.50 11.01
CA ARG A 524 14.84 2.47 11.73
C ARG A 524 15.36 3.89 11.94
N VAL A 525 15.47 4.27 13.20
CA VAL A 525 15.80 5.62 13.65
C VAL A 525 17.16 5.67 14.35
N PRO A 526 17.86 6.82 14.36
CA PRO A 526 19.02 6.99 15.21
C PRO A 526 18.60 6.93 16.68
N LEU A 527 19.47 6.43 17.57
CA LEU A 527 19.32 6.57 19.02
C LEU A 527 20.70 6.69 19.69
N VAL A 528 20.87 7.75 20.49
CA VAL A 528 22.09 8.02 21.28
C VAL A 528 21.72 8.45 22.68
N PHE A 529 22.43 7.91 23.67
CA PHE A 529 22.51 8.47 25.02
C PHE A 529 23.93 8.99 25.27
N ALA A 530 24.08 10.29 25.52
CA ALA A 530 25.38 10.91 25.77
C ALA A 530 25.37 11.68 27.10
N ALA A 531 26.23 11.28 28.02
CA ALA A 531 26.52 12.02 29.25
C ALA A 531 27.97 11.74 29.69
N PRO A 532 28.62 12.64 30.46
CA PRO A 532 30.02 12.49 30.85
C PRO A 532 30.36 11.17 31.58
N ARG A 533 29.39 10.60 32.30
CA ARG A 533 29.55 9.34 33.06
C ARG A 533 29.18 8.07 32.30
N LEU A 534 28.61 8.20 31.10
CA LEU A 534 28.35 7.04 30.24
C LEU A 534 29.65 6.64 29.53
N ARG A 535 29.78 5.36 29.18
CA ARG A 535 30.95 4.87 28.44
C ARG A 535 30.65 4.92 26.95
N PRO A 536 31.28 5.79 26.15
CA PRO A 536 30.99 5.85 24.73
C PRO A 536 31.22 4.51 24.04
N GLY A 537 30.33 4.14 23.13
CA GLY A 537 30.35 2.82 22.51
C GLY A 537 29.16 2.58 21.59
N VAL A 538 29.15 1.41 20.95
CA VAL A 538 28.08 0.98 20.06
C VAL A 538 27.37 -0.23 20.66
N VAL A 539 26.05 -0.13 20.79
CA VAL A 539 25.19 -1.27 21.13
C VAL A 539 24.65 -1.83 19.82
N HIS A 540 25.12 -3.03 19.48
CA HIS A 540 24.81 -3.70 18.21
C HIS A 540 23.46 -4.44 18.21
N GLY A 541 22.90 -4.71 19.40
CA GLY A 541 21.58 -5.30 19.54
C GLY A 541 20.47 -4.31 19.20
N GLN A 542 19.29 -4.84 18.96
CA GLN A 542 18.11 -4.05 18.63
C GLN A 542 17.37 -3.57 19.87
N VAL A 543 16.76 -2.41 19.75
CA VAL A 543 15.97 -1.73 20.79
C VAL A 543 14.81 -0.97 20.16
N GLU A 544 13.86 -0.54 20.98
CA GLU A 544 12.67 0.20 20.57
C GLU A 544 12.63 1.59 21.20
N LEU A 545 11.90 2.53 20.58
CA LEU A 545 11.67 3.84 21.20
C LEU A 545 10.84 3.76 22.48
N VAL A 546 10.04 2.71 22.67
CA VAL A 546 9.32 2.48 23.93
C VAL A 546 10.28 2.21 25.10
N ASP A 547 11.52 1.79 24.84
CA ASP A 547 12.54 1.55 25.87
C ASP A 547 13.11 2.85 26.45
N VAL A 548 12.94 3.98 25.75
CA VAL A 548 13.54 5.27 26.12
C VAL A 548 13.02 5.76 27.46
N GLY A 549 11.71 5.66 27.73
CA GLY A 549 11.12 6.17 28.96
C GLY A 549 11.61 5.46 30.22
N PRO A 550 11.44 4.12 30.36
CA PRO A 550 11.97 3.36 31.48
C PRO A 550 13.47 3.55 31.67
N THR A 551 14.24 3.57 30.58
CA THR A 551 15.68 3.82 30.61
C THR A 551 15.99 5.19 31.18
N LEU A 552 15.36 6.25 30.66
CA LEU A 552 15.59 7.64 31.05
C LEU A 552 15.18 7.88 32.50
N LEU A 553 13.97 7.46 32.88
CA LEU A 553 13.45 7.64 34.24
C LEU A 553 14.36 6.97 35.26
N ARG A 554 14.69 5.69 35.06
CA ARG A 554 15.60 4.98 35.98
C ARG A 554 17.01 5.54 35.94
N LEU A 555 17.46 6.08 34.80
CA LEU A 555 18.79 6.68 34.69
C LEU A 555 18.89 7.88 35.61
N VAL A 556 17.82 8.65 35.80
CA VAL A 556 17.79 9.77 36.75
C VAL A 556 17.26 9.41 38.15
N GLY A 557 17.05 8.12 38.43
CA GLY A 557 16.61 7.63 39.74
C GLY A 557 15.11 7.78 40.00
N VAL A 558 14.29 7.82 38.96
CA VAL A 558 12.82 7.83 39.03
C VAL A 558 12.28 6.47 38.58
N ASP A 559 11.36 5.89 39.35
CA ASP A 559 10.73 4.63 38.97
C ASP A 559 9.71 4.86 37.84
N PRO A 560 9.74 4.05 36.77
CA PRO A 560 8.79 4.19 35.68
C PRO A 560 7.38 3.76 36.12
N PRO A 561 6.33 4.47 35.66
CA PRO A 561 4.96 4.04 35.84
C PRO A 561 4.73 2.58 35.43
N PRO A 562 3.87 1.81 36.12
CA PRO A 562 3.58 0.41 35.78
C PRO A 562 3.00 0.21 34.38
N THR A 563 2.45 1.27 33.76
CA THR A 563 1.93 1.24 32.39
C THR A 563 3.03 1.27 31.33
N MET A 564 4.26 1.67 31.67
CA MET A 564 5.37 1.69 30.73
C MET A 564 5.87 0.26 30.48
N ARG A 565 5.87 -0.17 29.22
CA ARG A 565 6.21 -1.53 28.80
C ARG A 565 7.64 -1.71 28.30
N GLY A 566 8.33 -0.62 27.96
CA GLY A 566 9.69 -0.68 27.45
C GLY A 566 10.72 -1.27 28.42
N ASP A 567 11.82 -1.75 27.87
CA ASP A 567 12.92 -2.34 28.62
C ASP A 567 13.91 -1.28 29.14
N ASP A 568 14.60 -1.61 30.24
CA ASP A 568 15.62 -0.76 30.85
C ASP A 568 16.99 -1.00 30.21
N LEU A 569 17.43 -0.07 29.36
CA LEU A 569 18.67 -0.16 28.58
C LEU A 569 19.93 0.28 29.35
N ARG A 570 19.81 0.76 30.60
CA ARG A 570 20.96 1.23 31.39
C ARG A 570 22.12 0.22 31.49
N PRO A 571 21.91 -1.11 31.58
CA PRO A 571 23.02 -2.07 31.59
C PRO A 571 23.98 -1.90 30.41
N PHE A 572 23.46 -1.48 29.25
CA PHE A 572 24.25 -1.23 28.04
C PHE A 572 24.90 0.16 28.02
N LEU A 573 24.38 1.12 28.80
CA LEU A 573 24.91 2.49 28.86
C LEU A 573 26.22 2.61 29.68
N PHE A 574 26.41 1.75 30.67
CA PHE A 574 27.57 1.77 31.58
C PHE A 574 28.63 0.71 31.26
N GLY A 575 28.47 -0.06 30.18
CA GLY A 575 29.45 -1.04 29.71
C GLY A 575 29.36 -2.42 30.37
N GLY A 576 28.16 -2.95 30.60
CA GLY A 576 27.97 -4.35 30.98
C GLY A 576 28.48 -5.31 29.91
N ASP A 577 29.00 -6.47 30.34
CA ASP A 577 29.64 -7.50 29.51
C ASP A 577 28.84 -7.84 28.24
N GLY A 578 29.32 -7.38 27.07
CA GLY A 578 29.30 -8.02 25.73
C GLY A 578 28.06 -8.71 25.16
N ALA A 579 26.95 -8.84 25.89
CA ALA A 579 25.74 -9.49 25.44
C ALA A 579 24.87 -8.45 24.75
N MET A 580 24.62 -8.63 23.45
CA MET A 580 23.68 -7.77 22.74
C MET A 580 22.28 -7.91 23.37
N PRO A 581 21.47 -6.84 23.45
CA PRO A 581 20.04 -7.01 23.63
C PRO A 581 19.51 -7.94 22.52
N GLN A 582 18.92 -9.05 22.94
CA GLN A 582 18.29 -10.08 22.10
C GLN A 582 16.77 -10.04 22.27
N LEU A 583 16.27 -8.84 22.56
CA LEU A 583 14.86 -8.50 22.74
C LEU A 583 14.24 -8.29 21.37
N PRO A 584 13.04 -8.80 21.09
CA PRO A 584 12.34 -8.47 19.85
C PRO A 584 12.04 -6.98 19.80
N ALA A 585 11.98 -6.39 18.60
CA ALA A 585 11.43 -5.05 18.40
C ALA A 585 10.11 -5.16 17.65
N PHE A 586 9.05 -4.54 18.16
CA PHE A 586 7.70 -4.60 17.57
C PHE A 586 7.31 -3.24 16.99
N LEU A 587 6.65 -3.29 15.84
CA LEU A 587 6.18 -2.10 15.16
C LEU A 587 4.84 -2.37 14.51
N SER A 588 4.04 -1.31 14.35
CA SER A 588 2.78 -1.40 13.65
C SER A 588 2.49 -0.22 12.76
N VAL A 589 1.87 -0.50 11.61
CA VAL A 589 1.33 0.52 10.72
C VAL A 589 0.09 -0.04 10.04
N THR A 590 -1.03 0.67 10.11
CA THR A 590 -2.31 0.16 9.57
C THR A 590 -2.61 -1.26 10.10
N HIS A 591 -2.84 -2.24 9.23
CA HIS A 591 -3.07 -3.66 9.55
C HIS A 591 -1.78 -4.51 9.61
N LYS A 592 -0.60 -3.89 9.44
CA LYS A 592 0.69 -4.60 9.45
C LYS A 592 1.30 -4.56 10.84
N LYS A 593 1.71 -5.73 11.32
CA LYS A 593 2.49 -5.92 12.54
C LYS A 593 3.84 -6.48 12.16
N THR A 594 4.90 -5.95 12.75
CA THR A 594 6.27 -6.33 12.41
C THR A 594 7.01 -6.73 13.67
N VAL A 595 7.82 -7.78 13.55
CA VAL A 595 8.82 -8.13 14.55
C VAL A 595 10.19 -8.15 13.90
N VAL A 596 11.15 -7.50 14.55
CA VAL A 596 12.57 -7.67 14.27
C VAL A 596 13.15 -8.54 15.37
N ARG A 597 13.89 -9.59 15.00
CA ARG A 597 14.77 -10.40 15.86
C ARG A 597 16.04 -10.67 15.09
N TRP A 598 17.04 -9.80 15.30
CA TRP A 598 18.28 -9.77 14.52
C TRP A 598 18.87 -11.17 14.32
N PRO A 599 19.17 -11.58 13.07
CA PRO A 599 19.15 -10.77 11.85
C PRO A 599 17.78 -10.72 11.13
N TRP A 600 16.76 -11.38 11.64
CA TRP A 600 15.50 -11.57 10.94
C TRP A 600 14.49 -10.46 11.19
N LYS A 601 13.69 -10.17 10.16
CA LYS A 601 12.54 -9.27 10.26
C LYS A 601 11.36 -9.88 9.54
N LEU A 602 10.24 -10.00 10.25
CA LEU A 602 8.97 -10.46 9.70
C LEU A 602 7.98 -9.30 9.69
N ILE A 603 7.49 -8.94 8.51
CA ILE A 603 6.36 -8.04 8.33
C ILE A 603 5.12 -8.91 8.08
N ALA A 604 4.14 -8.83 8.96
CA ALA A 604 2.90 -9.59 8.90
C ALA A 604 1.72 -8.66 8.67
N ASP A 605 1.07 -8.81 7.52
CA ASP A 605 -0.22 -8.21 7.24
C ASP A 605 -1.32 -9.12 7.77
N LEU A 606 -1.79 -8.84 9.00
CA LEU A 606 -2.72 -9.72 9.70
C LEU A 606 -4.12 -9.69 9.10
N GLN A 607 -4.50 -8.55 8.51
CA GLN A 607 -5.78 -8.42 7.81
C GLN A 607 -5.81 -9.31 6.57
N TYR A 608 -4.71 -9.43 5.81
CA TYR A 608 -4.72 -10.22 4.57
C TYR A 608 -4.03 -11.59 4.70
N ASP A 609 -3.48 -11.92 5.87
CA ASP A 609 -2.69 -13.14 6.11
C ASP A 609 -1.49 -13.26 5.13
N VAL A 610 -0.83 -12.12 4.90
CA VAL A 610 0.34 -12.00 4.01
C VAL A 610 1.58 -11.71 4.84
N TYR A 611 2.71 -12.31 4.46
CA TYR A 611 3.94 -12.22 5.24
C TYR A 611 5.16 -11.96 4.34
N GLU A 612 6.08 -11.17 4.86
CA GLU A 612 7.38 -10.88 4.26
C GLU A 612 8.47 -11.13 5.32
N LEU A 613 9.48 -11.94 4.97
CA LEU A 613 10.59 -12.26 5.87
C LEU A 613 11.91 -11.82 5.23
N TYR A 614 12.76 -11.14 5.99
CA TYR A 614 14.06 -10.64 5.53
C TYR A 614 15.18 -11.02 6.49
N ASP A 615 16.36 -11.34 5.92
CA ASP A 615 17.64 -11.48 6.65
C ASP A 615 18.38 -10.15 6.53
N LEU A 616 18.20 -9.25 7.49
CA LEU A 616 18.75 -7.89 7.47
C LEU A 616 20.29 -7.86 7.52
N ALA A 617 20.95 -8.95 7.92
CA ALA A 617 22.41 -9.02 7.88
C ALA A 617 22.94 -9.20 6.46
N ARG A 618 22.22 -9.93 5.61
CA ARG A 618 22.59 -10.18 4.21
C ARG A 618 21.88 -9.27 3.23
N ASP A 619 20.72 -8.78 3.62
CA ASP A 619 19.82 -7.96 2.82
C ASP A 619 19.31 -6.75 3.63
N PRO A 620 20.19 -5.78 3.95
CA PRO A 620 19.86 -4.62 4.77
C PRO A 620 18.90 -3.63 4.08
N ARG A 621 18.60 -3.85 2.79
CA ARG A 621 17.62 -3.06 2.02
C ARG A 621 16.29 -3.80 1.83
N GLU A 622 16.13 -4.94 2.50
CA GLU A 622 14.88 -5.70 2.54
C GLU A 622 14.32 -5.98 1.15
N GLN A 623 15.22 -6.39 0.27
CA GLN A 623 14.92 -6.59 -1.12
C GLN A 623 14.36 -8.02 -1.31
N THR A 624 15.06 -9.05 -0.85
CA THR A 624 14.72 -10.45 -1.08
C THR A 624 13.81 -11.02 0.02
N ASN A 625 12.52 -11.18 -0.26
CA ASN A 625 11.60 -11.86 0.65
C ASN A 625 11.88 -13.39 0.72
N LEU A 626 12.28 -13.84 1.90
CA LEU A 626 12.68 -15.21 2.23
C LEU A 626 11.57 -16.07 2.85
N TYR A 627 10.34 -15.55 3.00
CA TYR A 627 9.29 -16.20 3.79
C TYR A 627 9.04 -17.66 3.38
N ASP A 628 8.94 -17.97 2.08
CA ASP A 628 8.72 -19.35 1.62
C ASP A 628 9.92 -20.27 1.77
N ARG A 629 11.13 -19.72 1.83
CA ARG A 629 12.36 -20.51 1.96
C ARG A 629 12.65 -20.82 3.43
N GLU A 630 12.35 -19.88 4.31
CA GLU A 630 12.67 -19.93 5.73
C GLU A 630 11.39 -19.95 6.59
N ARG A 631 10.44 -20.84 6.22
CA ARG A 631 9.12 -20.91 6.88
C ARG A 631 9.19 -21.18 8.38
N ALA A 632 10.15 -21.99 8.82
CA ALA A 632 10.34 -22.27 10.24
C ALA A 632 10.64 -20.97 11.02
N VAL A 633 11.57 -20.15 10.52
CA VAL A 633 11.90 -18.86 11.12
C VAL A 633 10.70 -17.91 11.07
N ALA A 634 9.98 -17.87 9.94
CA ALA A 634 8.79 -17.05 9.83
C ALA A 634 7.69 -17.45 10.84
N ASP A 635 7.50 -18.75 11.06
CA ASP A 635 6.50 -19.27 12.00
C ASP A 635 6.88 -18.95 13.46
N GLU A 636 8.17 -19.01 13.80
CA GLU A 636 8.69 -18.57 15.11
C GLU A 636 8.43 -17.08 15.35
N LEU A 637 8.82 -16.21 14.40
CA LEU A 637 8.61 -14.77 14.51
C LEU A 637 7.13 -14.39 14.51
N ARG A 638 6.30 -15.10 13.75
CA ARG A 638 4.84 -14.92 13.79
C ARG A 638 4.28 -15.27 15.18
N ALA A 639 4.79 -16.33 15.82
CA ALA A 639 4.41 -16.66 17.18
C ALA A 639 4.80 -15.56 18.19
N GLU A 640 5.90 -14.84 17.95
CA GLU A 640 6.28 -13.67 18.75
C GLU A 640 5.33 -12.50 18.58
N ILE A 641 4.94 -12.15 17.34
CA ILE A 641 3.91 -11.14 17.07
C ILE A 641 2.63 -11.50 17.83
N TYR A 642 2.19 -12.75 17.74
CA TYR A 642 0.99 -13.20 18.44
C TYR A 642 1.13 -13.15 19.96
N GLY A 643 2.28 -13.51 20.51
CA GLY A 643 2.56 -13.41 21.94
C GLY A 643 2.54 -11.97 22.44
N TRP A 644 3.08 -11.04 21.65
CA TRP A 644 3.04 -9.61 21.92
C TRP A 644 1.60 -9.08 21.95
N LEU A 645 0.81 -9.35 20.91
CA LEU A 645 -0.60 -8.93 20.85
C LEU A 645 -1.45 -9.53 21.99
N ASP A 646 -1.27 -10.82 22.29
CA ASP A 646 -1.92 -11.48 23.43
C ASP A 646 -1.55 -10.84 24.78
N GLY A 647 -0.33 -10.30 24.90
CA GLY A 647 0.16 -9.59 26.08
C GLY A 647 -0.39 -8.16 26.22
N LEU A 648 -0.76 -7.51 25.11
CA LEU A 648 -1.36 -6.18 25.10
C LEU A 648 -2.83 -6.20 25.53
N GLY A 649 -3.58 -7.23 25.13
CA GLY A 649 -4.99 -7.42 25.51
C GLY A 649 -5.24 -7.82 26.97
N ARG A 650 -4.18 -7.91 27.80
CA ARG A 650 -4.30 -8.13 29.24
C ARG A 650 -4.15 -6.80 29.96
N PRO A 651 -4.95 -6.52 31.02
CA PRO A 651 -4.74 -5.37 31.87
C PRO A 651 -3.27 -5.33 32.28
N PRO A 652 -2.58 -4.17 32.23
CA PRO A 652 -1.24 -4.05 32.78
C PRO A 652 -1.35 -4.52 34.22
N ALA A 653 -0.76 -5.68 34.54
CA ALA A 653 -0.84 -6.20 35.89
C ALA A 653 -0.33 -5.10 36.83
N LEU A 654 -0.97 -4.98 37.99
CA LEU A 654 -0.37 -4.36 39.17
C LEU A 654 0.94 -5.11 39.46
N VAL A 655 2.00 -4.79 38.72
CA VAL A 655 3.38 -5.22 38.96
C VAL A 655 4.02 -4.13 39.81
N ALA A 656 3.38 -3.84 40.93
CA ALA A 656 3.97 -3.14 42.06
C ALA A 656 3.67 -4.01 43.27
N GLY A 657 4.72 -4.52 43.89
CA GLY A 657 4.69 -5.60 44.86
C GLY A 657 3.59 -5.47 45.90
N MET A 658 2.55 -6.27 45.76
CA MET A 658 1.77 -6.84 46.86
C MET A 658 1.32 -8.22 46.38
N GLY A 659 1.29 -9.21 47.27
CA GLY A 659 0.82 -10.57 47.00
C GLY A 659 -0.68 -10.64 46.73
N ALA A 660 -1.17 -9.89 45.76
CA ALA A 660 -2.53 -9.93 45.27
C ALA A 660 -2.65 -11.03 44.22
N ALA A 661 -3.75 -11.78 44.32
CA ALA A 661 -4.11 -12.91 43.47
C ALA A 661 -3.91 -12.62 41.97
N GLU A 662 -3.63 -13.67 41.19
CA GLU A 662 -3.63 -13.61 39.72
C GLU A 662 -4.79 -12.73 39.22
N PRO A 663 -4.55 -11.78 38.28
CA PRO A 663 -5.62 -10.97 37.73
C PRO A 663 -6.72 -11.91 37.19
N PRO A 664 -8.01 -11.57 37.35
CA PRO A 664 -9.09 -12.40 36.85
C PRO A 664 -8.84 -12.68 35.37
N ALA A 665 -8.91 -13.96 34.99
CA ALA A 665 -8.70 -14.37 33.62
C ALA A 665 -9.67 -13.59 32.72
N THR A 666 -9.14 -12.86 31.72
CA THR A 666 -9.97 -12.24 30.69
C THR A 666 -10.85 -13.33 30.07
N SER A 667 -12.16 -13.07 29.99
CA SER A 667 -13.08 -14.05 29.41
C SER A 667 -12.71 -14.35 27.95
N GLU A 668 -13.03 -15.54 27.46
CA GLU A 668 -12.74 -15.91 26.07
C GLU A 668 -13.40 -14.93 25.08
N ALA A 669 -14.59 -14.41 25.43
CA ALA A 669 -15.29 -13.37 24.68
C ALA A 669 -14.50 -12.05 24.63
N GLU A 670 -14.01 -11.54 25.76
CA GLU A 670 -13.22 -10.30 25.79
C GLU A 670 -11.89 -10.46 25.06
N ARG A 671 -11.28 -11.65 25.12
CA ARG A 671 -10.08 -11.95 24.33
C ARG A 671 -10.37 -11.94 22.82
N ALA A 672 -11.49 -12.53 22.39
CA ALA A 672 -11.89 -12.51 20.99
C ALA A 672 -12.11 -11.07 20.48
N ILE A 673 -12.78 -10.23 21.27
CA ILE A 673 -12.97 -8.81 20.97
C ILE A 673 -11.64 -8.07 20.87
N ALA A 674 -10.74 -8.25 21.85
CA ALA A 674 -9.43 -7.61 21.85
C ALA A 674 -8.60 -7.99 20.61
N LEU A 675 -8.57 -9.27 20.25
CA LEU A 675 -7.89 -9.72 19.03
C LEU A 675 -8.56 -9.16 17.76
N GLY A 676 -9.89 -9.09 17.74
CA GLY A 676 -10.61 -8.52 16.62
C GLY A 676 -10.32 -7.02 16.42
N ARG A 677 -10.27 -6.25 17.52
CA ARG A 677 -9.86 -4.83 17.51
C ARG A 677 -8.45 -4.64 16.93
N LEU A 678 -7.54 -5.56 17.25
CA LEU A 678 -6.17 -5.61 16.75
C LEU A 678 -6.03 -6.13 15.30
N GLN A 679 -7.16 -6.31 14.59
CA GLN A 679 -7.22 -6.81 13.22
C GLN A 679 -6.68 -8.24 13.03
N ASP A 680 -6.74 -9.06 14.09
CA ASP A 680 -6.26 -10.43 14.07
C ASP A 680 -7.37 -11.39 13.61
N LYS A 681 -7.18 -12.01 12.43
CA LYS A 681 -8.12 -12.98 11.86
C LYS A 681 -8.36 -14.22 12.73
N ARG A 682 -7.48 -14.53 13.70
CA ARG A 682 -7.74 -15.59 14.69
C ARG A 682 -9.01 -15.33 15.51
N ALA A 683 -9.44 -14.07 15.60
CA ALA A 683 -10.67 -13.69 16.28
C ALA A 683 -11.94 -14.07 15.52
N VAL A 684 -11.89 -14.24 14.19
CA VAL A 684 -13.12 -14.37 13.36
C VAL A 684 -14.05 -15.47 13.86
N ARG A 685 -13.55 -16.69 14.05
CA ARG A 685 -14.38 -17.81 14.52
C ARG A 685 -14.90 -17.61 15.96
N PRO A 686 -14.05 -17.27 16.95
CA PRO A 686 -14.54 -16.91 18.28
C PRO A 686 -15.58 -15.78 18.27
N LEU A 687 -15.43 -14.79 17.40
CA LEU A 687 -16.40 -13.71 17.25
C LEU A 687 -17.71 -14.18 16.60
N GLU A 688 -17.66 -15.04 15.56
CA GLU A 688 -18.86 -15.64 14.96
C GLU A 688 -19.67 -16.46 15.98
N GLU A 689 -18.98 -17.22 16.83
CA GLU A 689 -19.58 -17.96 17.94
C GLU A 689 -20.19 -16.99 18.95
N LEU A 690 -19.46 -15.93 19.32
CA LEU A 690 -19.90 -14.88 20.25
C LEU A 690 -21.15 -14.13 19.76
N VAL A 691 -21.26 -13.79 18.48
CA VAL A 691 -22.45 -13.11 17.91
C VAL A 691 -23.74 -13.88 18.24
N CYS A 692 -23.68 -15.21 18.18
CA CYS A 692 -24.84 -16.09 18.36
C CYS A 692 -25.03 -16.57 19.81
N ASP A 693 -24.13 -16.23 20.74
CA ASP A 693 -24.17 -16.70 22.12
C ASP A 693 -25.15 -15.89 22.98
N GLN A 694 -26.35 -16.42 23.18
CA GLN A 694 -27.40 -15.80 24.00
C GLN A 694 -27.04 -15.68 25.49
N GLY A 695 -25.99 -16.38 25.95
CA GLY A 695 -25.50 -16.30 27.33
C GLY A 695 -24.60 -15.08 27.59
N GLN A 696 -24.22 -14.34 26.54
CA GLN A 696 -23.29 -13.21 26.63
C GLN A 696 -24.01 -11.85 26.61
N ARG A 697 -23.30 -10.85 27.13
CA ARG A 697 -23.74 -9.44 27.10
C ARG A 697 -23.99 -8.98 25.66
N VAL A 698 -25.13 -8.35 25.42
CA VAL A 698 -25.53 -7.91 24.08
C VAL A 698 -24.52 -6.94 23.47
N GLU A 699 -23.85 -6.14 24.29
CA GLU A 699 -22.81 -5.20 23.87
C GLU A 699 -21.61 -5.93 23.26
N LEU A 700 -21.16 -7.04 23.87
CA LEU A 700 -20.07 -7.87 23.34
C LEU A 700 -20.49 -8.57 22.04
N ARG A 701 -21.74 -9.00 21.94
CA ARG A 701 -22.29 -9.65 20.75
C ARG A 701 -22.43 -8.67 19.58
N ARG A 702 -22.88 -7.44 19.86
CA ARG A 702 -22.92 -6.32 18.91
C ARG A 702 -21.54 -5.99 18.39
N GLU A 703 -20.59 -5.81 19.30
CA GLU A 703 -19.22 -5.53 18.92
C GLU A 703 -18.61 -6.68 18.12
N ALA A 704 -18.90 -7.94 18.49
CA ALA A 704 -18.50 -9.09 17.69
C ALA A 704 -19.10 -9.05 16.29
N ALA A 705 -20.37 -8.69 16.13
CA ALA A 705 -21.02 -8.58 14.82
C ALA A 705 -20.35 -7.52 13.95
N ARG A 706 -20.01 -6.36 14.54
CA ARG A 706 -19.25 -5.30 13.88
C ARG A 706 -17.87 -5.81 13.43
N LEU A 707 -17.07 -6.34 14.36
CA LEU A 707 -15.72 -6.81 14.10
C LEU A 707 -15.71 -7.95 13.08
N VAL A 708 -16.70 -8.84 13.11
CA VAL A 708 -16.88 -9.87 12.08
C VAL A 708 -17.13 -9.24 10.72
N GLY A 709 -17.95 -8.18 10.62
CA GLY A 709 -18.14 -7.42 9.39
C GLY A 709 -16.86 -6.75 8.87
N ASP A 710 -15.98 -6.30 9.78
CA ASP A 710 -14.73 -5.62 9.46
C ASP A 710 -13.60 -6.61 9.09
N LEU A 711 -13.56 -7.80 9.72
CA LEU A 711 -12.47 -8.77 9.60
C LEU A 711 -12.73 -9.92 8.62
N ALA A 712 -13.99 -10.34 8.49
CA ALA A 712 -14.33 -11.56 7.79
C ALA A 712 -14.68 -11.31 6.33
N GLU A 713 -14.58 -12.35 5.50
CA GLU A 713 -15.08 -12.30 4.13
C GLU A 713 -15.90 -13.55 3.83
N GLY A 714 -17.17 -13.38 3.48
CA GLY A 714 -18.05 -14.43 2.94
C GLY A 714 -18.63 -15.44 3.94
N SER A 715 -17.81 -16.11 4.77
CA SER A 715 -18.25 -17.19 5.69
C SER A 715 -19.17 -16.70 6.81
N SER A 716 -18.98 -15.47 7.26
CA SER A 716 -19.71 -14.95 8.41
C SER A 716 -21.13 -14.48 8.10
N ARG A 717 -21.58 -14.60 6.84
CA ARG A 717 -22.94 -14.21 6.43
C ARG A 717 -24.03 -15.04 7.10
N GLU A 718 -23.75 -16.29 7.44
CA GLU A 718 -24.72 -17.14 8.15
C GLU A 718 -24.84 -16.77 9.64
N PRO A 719 -23.76 -16.69 10.43
CA PRO A 719 -23.83 -16.17 11.81
C PRO A 719 -24.50 -14.79 11.91
N LEU A 720 -24.09 -13.83 11.07
CA LEU A 720 -24.72 -12.51 11.00
C LEU A 720 -26.18 -12.59 10.52
N GLY A 721 -26.47 -13.50 9.59
CA GLY A 721 -27.82 -13.76 9.10
C GLY A 721 -28.77 -14.26 10.19
N ARG A 722 -28.30 -15.07 11.14
CA ARG A 722 -29.08 -15.50 12.31
C ARG A 722 -29.30 -14.35 13.29
N ALA A 723 -28.31 -13.48 13.46
CA ALA A 723 -28.43 -12.29 14.31
C ALA A 723 -29.44 -11.26 13.77
N LEU A 724 -29.88 -11.35 12.51
CA LEU A 724 -30.98 -10.53 11.98
C LEU A 724 -32.34 -10.84 12.62
N ASP A 725 -32.50 -12.01 13.21
CA ASP A 725 -33.73 -12.44 13.89
C ASP A 725 -33.62 -12.32 15.42
N ASP A 726 -32.54 -11.72 15.94
CA ASP A 726 -32.30 -11.55 17.38
C ASP A 726 -33.34 -10.60 18.01
N PRO A 727 -33.81 -10.82 19.26
CA PRO A 727 -34.72 -9.91 19.94
C PRO A 727 -34.17 -8.49 20.10
N ASP A 728 -32.84 -8.30 20.20
CA ASP A 728 -32.24 -6.98 20.37
C ASP A 728 -32.15 -6.21 19.04
N GLU A 729 -32.72 -5.01 19.00
CA GLU A 729 -32.74 -4.17 17.80
C GLU A 729 -31.34 -3.72 17.37
N LYS A 730 -30.50 -3.31 18.32
CA LYS A 730 -29.19 -2.77 18.01
C LYS A 730 -28.25 -3.85 17.46
N LEU A 731 -28.38 -5.09 17.93
CA LEU A 731 -27.69 -6.25 17.35
C LEU A 731 -28.19 -6.59 15.94
N ARG A 732 -29.51 -6.57 15.69
CA ARG A 732 -30.04 -6.77 14.33
C ARG A 732 -29.50 -5.75 13.35
N VAL A 733 -29.43 -4.48 13.74
CA VAL A 733 -28.93 -3.39 12.89
C VAL A 733 -27.43 -3.53 12.65
N GLU A 734 -26.63 -3.82 13.67
CA GLU A 734 -25.19 -4.03 13.48
C GLU A 734 -24.91 -5.26 12.59
N ALA A 735 -25.65 -6.36 12.78
CA ALA A 735 -25.54 -7.52 11.92
C ALA A 735 -25.94 -7.22 10.46
N ALA A 736 -26.98 -6.40 10.26
CA ALA A 736 -27.38 -5.94 8.93
C ALA A 736 -26.31 -5.02 8.29
N ALA A 737 -25.66 -4.16 9.08
CA ALA A 737 -24.58 -3.30 8.64
C ALA A 737 -23.31 -4.09 8.29
N ALA A 738 -22.93 -5.05 9.13
CA ALA A 738 -21.86 -5.99 8.85
C ALA A 738 -22.13 -6.78 7.54
N LEU A 739 -23.37 -7.21 7.31
CA LEU A 739 -23.75 -7.84 6.04
C LEU A 739 -23.62 -6.90 4.83
N ALA A 740 -23.94 -5.61 4.98
CA ALA A 740 -23.78 -4.60 3.93
C ALA A 740 -22.29 -4.40 3.55
N ARG A 741 -21.39 -4.35 4.55
CA ARG A 741 -19.92 -4.33 4.36
C ARG A 741 -19.45 -5.54 3.57
N LEU A 742 -20.02 -6.72 3.88
CA LEU A 742 -19.84 -7.98 3.14
C LEU A 742 -20.59 -8.04 1.79
N ARG A 743 -21.11 -6.92 1.30
CA ARG A 743 -21.86 -6.76 0.04
C ARG A 743 -23.10 -7.64 -0.06
N SER A 744 -23.74 -7.92 1.07
CA SER A 744 -24.99 -8.66 1.15
C SER A 744 -26.18 -7.73 1.41
N ALA A 745 -27.20 -7.80 0.57
CA ALA A 745 -28.44 -7.05 0.75
C ALA A 745 -29.42 -7.72 1.73
N ARG A 746 -29.06 -8.85 2.37
CA ARG A 746 -29.98 -9.62 3.23
C ARG A 746 -30.51 -8.81 4.42
N GLY A 747 -29.69 -7.91 4.96
CA GLY A 747 -30.08 -6.99 6.04
C GLY A 747 -30.79 -5.71 5.59
N ARG A 748 -30.92 -5.47 4.27
CA ARG A 748 -31.41 -4.18 3.73
C ARG A 748 -32.77 -3.75 4.31
N PRO A 749 -33.80 -4.61 4.45
CA PRO A 749 -35.08 -4.20 5.03
C PRO A 749 -34.99 -3.73 6.50
N ILE A 750 -34.01 -4.24 7.25
CA ILE A 750 -33.75 -3.80 8.62
C ILE A 750 -33.11 -2.41 8.59
N LEU A 751 -32.12 -2.20 7.73
CA LEU A 751 -31.45 -0.90 7.56
C LEU A 751 -32.44 0.19 7.10
N GLU A 752 -33.33 -0.13 6.17
CA GLU A 752 -34.36 0.80 5.65
C GLU A 752 -35.35 1.28 6.72
N ARG A 753 -35.59 0.48 7.76
CA ARG A 753 -36.37 0.91 8.93
C ARG A 753 -35.50 1.66 9.94
N ALA A 754 -34.27 1.19 10.15
CA ALA A 754 -33.35 1.71 11.14
C ALA A 754 -32.86 3.15 10.85
N ILE A 755 -32.88 3.62 9.59
CA ILE A 755 -32.61 5.04 9.28
C ILE A 755 -33.64 6.00 9.91
N TYR A 756 -34.80 5.51 10.34
CA TYR A 756 -35.81 6.29 11.05
C TYR A 756 -35.85 6.01 12.56
N SER A 757 -34.83 5.31 13.10
CA SER A 757 -34.74 5.02 14.53
C SER A 757 -34.63 6.30 15.35
N GLU A 758 -35.22 6.32 16.55
CA GLU A 758 -35.04 7.43 17.50
C GLU A 758 -33.59 7.49 18.02
N ASP A 759 -32.88 6.34 18.04
CA ASP A 759 -31.49 6.22 18.46
C ASP A 759 -30.52 6.70 17.36
N PRO A 760 -29.75 7.78 17.59
CA PRO A 760 -28.85 8.35 16.58
C PRO A 760 -27.76 7.37 16.11
N GLU A 761 -27.21 6.57 17.03
CA GLU A 761 -26.21 5.55 16.73
C GLU A 761 -26.77 4.54 15.70
N THR A 762 -27.98 4.04 15.93
CA THR A 762 -28.69 3.12 15.03
C THR A 762 -28.95 3.75 13.65
N ARG A 763 -29.39 5.02 13.59
CA ARG A 763 -29.59 5.72 12.31
C ARG A 763 -28.31 5.85 11.50
N ILE A 764 -27.21 6.22 12.16
CA ILE A 764 -25.91 6.44 11.51
C ILE A 764 -25.36 5.13 10.99
N VAL A 765 -25.36 4.06 11.79
CA VAL A 765 -24.91 2.72 11.37
C VAL A 765 -25.72 2.26 10.16
N ALA A 766 -27.05 2.44 10.18
CA ALA A 766 -27.92 2.08 9.07
C ALA A 766 -27.64 2.91 7.80
N SER A 767 -27.39 4.20 7.95
CA SER A 767 -27.10 5.12 6.83
C SER A 767 -25.76 4.83 6.19
N LEU A 768 -24.70 4.59 6.98
CA LEU A 768 -23.40 4.15 6.47
C LEU A 768 -23.54 2.85 5.66
N ALA A 769 -24.24 1.86 6.21
CA ALA A 769 -24.45 0.57 5.55
C ALA A 769 -25.26 0.68 4.26
N LEU A 770 -26.31 1.50 4.22
CA LEU A 770 -27.07 1.77 3.00
C LEU A 770 -26.26 2.55 1.96
N GLY A 771 -25.44 3.51 2.40
CA GLY A 771 -24.50 4.23 1.54
C GLY A 771 -23.48 3.29 0.90
N GLU A 772 -22.94 2.33 1.64
CA GLU A 772 -22.06 1.29 1.11
C GLU A 772 -22.75 0.42 0.04
N LEU A 773 -24.07 0.23 0.14
CA LEU A 773 -24.88 -0.46 -0.88
C LEU A 773 -25.26 0.45 -2.06
N GLY A 774 -24.86 1.73 -2.05
CA GLY A 774 -25.17 2.71 -3.09
C GLY A 774 -26.60 3.27 -3.01
N ASP A 775 -27.25 3.22 -1.85
CA ASP A 775 -28.63 3.66 -1.67
C ASP A 775 -28.72 5.13 -1.28
N ARG A 776 -29.33 5.95 -2.14
CA ARG A 776 -29.49 7.41 -1.92
C ARG A 776 -30.41 7.79 -0.76
N ARG A 777 -31.17 6.85 -0.19
CA ARG A 777 -31.93 7.10 1.05
C ARG A 777 -31.02 7.36 2.24
N ALA A 778 -29.76 6.94 2.17
CA ALA A 778 -28.78 7.17 3.22
C ALA A 778 -28.32 8.63 3.36
N VAL A 779 -28.52 9.48 2.35
CA VAL A 779 -27.88 10.81 2.27
C VAL A 779 -28.15 11.66 3.50
N ASP A 780 -29.39 11.75 3.98
CA ASP A 780 -29.73 12.61 5.11
C ASP A 780 -29.07 12.11 6.42
N GLY A 781 -29.01 10.78 6.62
CA GLY A 781 -28.32 10.19 7.77
C GLY A 781 -26.79 10.18 7.63
N LEU A 782 -26.25 10.19 6.41
CA LEU A 782 -24.82 10.42 6.16
C LEU A 782 -24.43 11.87 6.43
N VAL A 783 -25.30 12.83 6.09
CA VAL A 783 -25.14 14.25 6.46
C VAL A 783 -25.09 14.38 7.98
N GLU A 784 -26.01 13.72 8.70
CA GLU A 784 -25.97 13.65 10.16
C GLU A 784 -24.64 13.05 10.68
N ALA A 785 -24.18 11.95 10.06
CA ALA A 785 -22.94 11.26 10.44
C ALA A 785 -21.66 12.09 10.28
N MET A 786 -21.67 13.15 9.46
CA MET A 786 -20.52 14.07 9.33
C MET A 786 -20.24 14.87 10.61
N SER A 787 -21.25 15.04 11.46
CA SER A 787 -21.16 15.74 12.73
C SER A 787 -21.04 14.78 13.92
N TRP A 788 -20.82 13.48 13.66
CA TRP A 788 -20.65 12.48 14.70
C TRP A 788 -19.33 12.66 15.46
N GLU A 789 -19.27 12.30 16.74
CA GLU A 789 -18.07 12.51 17.56
C GLU A 789 -16.85 11.74 17.04
N SER A 790 -17.04 10.60 16.37
CA SER A 790 -15.93 9.74 15.92
C SER A 790 -15.45 10.09 14.51
N LEU A 791 -14.23 10.62 14.37
CA LEU A 791 -13.60 10.94 13.08
C LEU A 791 -13.71 9.86 11.98
N PRO A 792 -13.45 8.55 12.24
CA PRO A 792 -13.62 7.51 11.22
C PRO A 792 -15.03 7.44 10.60
N VAL A 793 -16.07 7.69 11.40
CA VAL A 793 -17.46 7.70 10.94
C VAL A 793 -17.69 8.88 10.01
N ARG A 794 -17.15 10.05 10.37
CA ARG A 794 -17.27 11.29 9.59
C ARG A 794 -16.56 11.16 8.25
N GLU A 795 -15.32 10.67 8.24
CA GLU A 795 -14.56 10.43 7.01
C GLU A 795 -15.27 9.45 6.07
N GLN A 796 -15.82 8.37 6.63
CA GLN A 796 -16.58 7.39 5.86
C GLN A 796 -17.85 8.02 5.27
N ALA A 797 -18.58 8.82 6.05
CA ALA A 797 -19.77 9.51 5.60
C ALA A 797 -19.47 10.46 4.43
N ILE A 798 -18.44 11.31 4.54
CA ILE A 798 -18.02 12.25 3.49
C ILE A 798 -17.67 11.51 2.19
N ARG A 799 -16.91 10.40 2.29
CA ARG A 799 -16.57 9.58 1.12
C ARG A 799 -17.81 9.02 0.44
N LEU A 800 -18.74 8.45 1.21
CA LEU A 800 -19.99 7.88 0.70
C LEU A 800 -20.89 8.95 0.07
N LEU A 801 -20.98 10.15 0.66
CA LEU A 801 -21.73 11.27 0.08
C LEU A 801 -21.18 11.66 -1.30
N GLY A 802 -19.85 11.75 -1.42
CA GLY A 802 -19.19 11.99 -2.71
C GLY A 802 -19.44 10.88 -3.73
N ASP A 803 -19.41 9.61 -3.31
CA ASP A 803 -19.65 8.47 -4.20
C ASP A 803 -21.12 8.35 -4.66
N LEU A 804 -22.07 8.76 -3.81
CA LEU A 804 -23.50 8.80 -4.15
C LEU A 804 -23.85 9.94 -5.11
N GLY A 805 -23.07 11.03 -5.10
CA GLY A 805 -23.22 12.18 -5.99
C GLY A 805 -24.56 12.91 -5.83
N ASP A 806 -25.14 12.91 -4.63
CA ASP A 806 -26.44 13.54 -4.35
C ASP A 806 -26.26 15.00 -3.93
N THR A 807 -26.95 15.92 -4.60
CA THR A 807 -26.79 17.36 -4.42
C THR A 807 -27.29 17.87 -3.08
N ARG A 808 -28.08 17.09 -2.33
CA ARG A 808 -28.48 17.42 -0.94
C ARG A 808 -27.28 17.50 0.01
N ALA A 809 -26.17 16.85 -0.33
CA ALA A 809 -24.97 16.83 0.49
C ALA A 809 -24.13 18.12 0.41
N ILE A 810 -24.40 19.01 -0.55
CA ILE A 810 -23.54 20.16 -0.84
C ILE A 810 -23.47 21.17 0.30
N GLU A 811 -24.59 21.74 0.75
CA GLU A 811 -24.56 22.74 1.83
C GLU A 811 -23.93 22.16 3.11
N PRO A 812 -24.29 20.94 3.56
CA PRO A 812 -23.64 20.35 4.73
C PRO A 812 -22.14 20.11 4.56
N LEU A 813 -21.69 19.73 3.36
CA LEU A 813 -20.26 19.57 3.07
C LEU A 813 -19.53 20.92 3.12
N LEU A 814 -20.15 22.00 2.61
CA LEU A 814 -19.58 23.35 2.68
C LEU A 814 -19.48 23.86 4.12
N GLU A 815 -20.47 23.57 4.96
CA GLU A 815 -20.45 23.94 6.39
C GLU A 815 -19.26 23.35 7.15
N ILE A 816 -18.86 22.11 6.83
CA ILE A 816 -17.73 21.42 7.50
C ILE A 816 -16.38 21.62 6.79
N LEU A 817 -16.34 22.23 5.60
CA LEU A 817 -15.11 22.45 4.84
C LEU A 817 -14.01 23.23 5.62
N PRO A 818 -14.35 24.25 6.45
CA PRO A 818 -13.36 24.93 7.28
C PRO A 818 -12.65 24.00 8.26
N GLU A 819 -13.22 22.83 8.57
CA GLU A 819 -12.60 21.90 9.49
C GLU A 819 -11.37 21.23 8.88
N TYR A 820 -10.22 21.55 9.46
CA TYR A 820 -8.91 21.11 8.98
C TYR A 820 -8.76 19.60 8.77
N ARG A 821 -9.39 18.75 9.62
CA ARG A 821 -9.21 17.29 9.60
C ARG A 821 -9.91 16.61 8.42
N THR A 822 -11.10 17.07 8.07
CA THR A 822 -11.94 16.49 7.02
C THR A 822 -11.84 17.25 5.70
N ARG A 823 -11.26 18.45 5.71
CA ARG A 823 -11.14 19.37 4.56
C ARG A 823 -10.76 18.67 3.26
N TYR A 824 -9.70 17.86 3.24
CA TYR A 824 -9.26 17.20 2.01
C TYR A 824 -10.33 16.24 1.44
N LEU A 825 -11.04 15.50 2.29
CA LEU A 825 -12.13 14.60 1.87
C LEU A 825 -13.34 15.38 1.39
N VAL A 826 -13.66 16.48 2.06
CA VAL A 826 -14.77 17.36 1.69
C VAL A 826 -14.54 17.94 0.30
N VAL A 827 -13.34 18.46 0.03
CA VAL A 827 -12.96 18.99 -1.30
C VAL A 827 -13.11 17.92 -2.38
N ILE A 828 -12.65 16.69 -2.11
CA ILE A 828 -12.80 15.56 -3.04
C ILE A 828 -14.28 15.22 -3.25
N ALA A 829 -15.09 15.18 -2.18
CA ALA A 829 -16.52 14.86 -2.26
C ALA A 829 -17.29 15.93 -3.05
N LEU A 830 -17.04 17.22 -2.81
CA LEU A 830 -17.61 18.33 -3.56
C LEU A 830 -17.26 18.24 -5.05
N GLY A 831 -16.00 17.91 -5.37
CA GLY A 831 -15.56 17.66 -6.75
C GLY A 831 -16.25 16.48 -7.42
N LYS A 832 -16.55 15.40 -6.67
CA LYS A 832 -17.32 14.25 -7.19
C LYS A 832 -18.78 14.57 -7.46
N ILE A 833 -19.40 15.40 -6.61
CA ILE A 833 -20.80 15.81 -6.80
C ILE A 833 -20.89 16.78 -7.98
N GLY A 834 -19.92 17.70 -8.13
CA GLY A 834 -19.79 18.58 -9.29
C GLY A 834 -20.85 19.68 -9.38
N ASP A 835 -21.39 20.12 -8.23
CA ASP A 835 -22.43 21.15 -8.12
C ASP A 835 -21.81 22.56 -8.00
N ASP A 836 -22.44 23.55 -8.65
CA ASP A 836 -21.92 24.93 -8.76
C ASP A 836 -22.02 25.73 -7.46
N ARG A 837 -22.87 25.33 -6.51
CA ARG A 837 -22.96 25.98 -5.19
C ARG A 837 -21.67 25.91 -4.39
N ALA A 838 -20.79 24.93 -4.67
CA ALA A 838 -19.48 24.81 -4.01
C ALA A 838 -18.42 25.80 -4.52
N TRP A 839 -18.73 26.56 -5.58
CA TRP A 839 -17.75 27.36 -6.31
C TRP A 839 -17.10 28.46 -5.45
N ASP A 840 -17.90 29.26 -4.74
CA ASP A 840 -17.41 30.42 -3.97
C ASP A 840 -16.43 29.93 -2.88
N THR A 841 -16.82 28.90 -2.11
CA THR A 841 -16.02 28.39 -0.99
C THR A 841 -14.76 27.65 -1.44
N LEU A 842 -14.81 26.88 -2.54
CA LEU A 842 -13.60 26.24 -3.10
C LEU A 842 -12.62 27.26 -3.65
N THR A 843 -13.12 28.39 -4.16
CA THR A 843 -12.29 29.51 -4.60
C THR A 843 -11.63 30.22 -3.43
N GLU A 844 -12.38 30.51 -2.37
CA GLU A 844 -11.85 31.09 -1.13
C GLU A 844 -10.79 30.17 -0.49
N LEU A 845 -11.01 28.85 -0.50
CA LEU A 845 -10.04 27.86 -0.03
C LEU A 845 -8.68 27.97 -0.73
N LEU A 846 -8.65 28.29 -2.03
CA LEU A 846 -7.37 28.49 -2.73
C LEU A 846 -6.58 29.69 -2.21
N ASP A 847 -7.25 30.70 -1.63
CA ASP A 847 -6.62 31.94 -1.16
C ASP A 847 -5.98 31.79 0.22
N TYR A 848 -6.59 31.03 1.14
CA TYR A 848 -6.10 30.90 2.52
C TYR A 848 -5.38 29.58 2.84
N GLU A 849 -5.49 28.55 1.98
CA GLU A 849 -4.86 27.25 2.24
C GLU A 849 -3.38 27.27 1.85
N ASP A 850 -2.52 26.84 2.77
CA ASP A 850 -1.08 26.73 2.55
C ASP A 850 -0.67 25.33 2.04
N HIS A 851 -1.50 24.30 2.28
CA HIS A 851 -1.15 22.91 1.95
C HIS A 851 -1.33 22.63 0.46
N THR A 852 -0.22 22.54 -0.28
CA THR A 852 -0.20 22.35 -1.74
C THR A 852 -1.11 21.22 -2.25
N ASP A 853 -1.21 20.08 -1.56
CA ASP A 853 -2.11 18.99 -1.99
C ASP A 853 -3.60 19.34 -1.84
N ILE A 854 -4.02 20.04 -0.79
CA ILE A 854 -5.43 20.44 -0.61
C ILE A 854 -5.81 21.45 -1.70
N ARG A 855 -4.90 22.38 -2.00
CA ARG A 855 -5.07 23.35 -3.10
C ARG A 855 -5.15 22.65 -4.45
N ALA A 856 -4.35 21.62 -4.67
CA ALA A 856 -4.43 20.79 -5.87
C ALA A 856 -5.80 20.07 -5.99
N TYR A 857 -6.32 19.52 -4.89
CA TYR A 857 -7.67 18.93 -4.87
C TYR A 857 -8.76 19.98 -5.12
N ALA A 858 -8.61 21.20 -4.59
CA ALA A 858 -9.56 22.30 -4.81
C ALA A 858 -9.55 22.76 -6.27
N VAL A 859 -8.37 22.88 -6.88
CA VAL A 859 -8.21 23.11 -8.32
C VAL A 859 -8.90 22.01 -9.15
N GLN A 860 -8.75 20.75 -8.76
CA GLN A 860 -9.37 19.62 -9.45
C GLN A 860 -10.90 19.62 -9.29
N ALA A 861 -11.40 19.97 -8.10
CA ALA A 861 -12.83 20.11 -7.82
C ALA A 861 -13.45 21.25 -8.64
N LEU A 862 -12.82 22.43 -8.68
CA LEU A 862 -13.25 23.57 -9.51
C LEU A 862 -13.28 23.26 -11.01
N GLY A 863 -12.38 22.39 -11.49
CA GLY A 863 -12.40 21.89 -12.87
C GLY A 863 -13.48 20.85 -13.16
N SER A 864 -14.09 20.27 -12.12
CA SER A 864 -15.17 19.29 -12.22
C SER A 864 -16.55 19.93 -12.05
N ILE A 865 -16.59 21.17 -11.56
CA ILE A 865 -17.79 22.00 -11.45
C ILE A 865 -17.97 22.77 -12.77
N PRO A 866 -19.13 22.70 -13.45
CA PRO A 866 -19.36 23.32 -14.75
C PRO A 866 -19.58 24.85 -14.66
N ASP A 867 -18.70 25.58 -13.96
CA ASP A 867 -18.79 27.03 -13.77
C ASP A 867 -17.68 27.78 -14.54
N PRO A 868 -18.03 28.61 -15.54
CA PRO A 868 -17.06 29.42 -16.29
C PRO A 868 -16.25 30.41 -15.44
N ARG A 869 -16.75 30.82 -14.26
CA ARG A 869 -16.03 31.70 -13.34
C ARG A 869 -14.74 31.07 -12.83
N SER A 870 -14.68 29.73 -12.74
CA SER A 870 -13.47 28.98 -12.35
C SER A 870 -12.30 29.24 -13.30
N ILE A 871 -12.57 29.54 -14.57
CA ILE A 871 -11.52 29.70 -15.60
C ILE A 871 -10.58 30.84 -15.22
N ASP A 872 -11.12 32.00 -14.86
CA ASP A 872 -10.30 33.18 -14.53
C ASP A 872 -9.47 32.94 -13.25
N ARG A 873 -10.05 32.28 -12.24
CA ARG A 873 -9.34 31.92 -10.99
C ARG A 873 -8.23 30.90 -11.24
N LEU A 874 -8.49 29.87 -12.04
CA LEU A 874 -7.52 28.84 -12.40
C LEU A 874 -6.39 29.41 -13.26
N VAL A 875 -6.70 30.32 -14.20
CA VAL A 875 -5.67 31.08 -14.94
C VAL A 875 -4.78 31.86 -13.99
N ARG A 876 -5.34 32.49 -12.95
CA ARG A 876 -4.57 33.20 -11.93
C ARG A 876 -3.69 32.26 -11.10
N ALA A 877 -4.26 31.18 -10.57
CA ALA A 877 -3.52 30.16 -9.81
C ALA A 877 -2.37 29.56 -10.64
N PHE A 878 -2.60 29.33 -11.94
CA PHE A 878 -1.57 28.85 -12.87
C PHE A 878 -0.36 29.79 -12.98
N ARG A 879 -0.60 31.10 -12.91
CA ARG A 879 0.44 32.15 -13.04
C ARG A 879 1.22 32.34 -11.75
N GLU A 880 0.49 32.47 -10.65
CA GLU A 880 1.03 32.93 -9.37
C GLU A 880 1.66 31.75 -8.60
N GLU A 881 1.24 30.52 -8.87
CA GLU A 881 1.39 29.39 -7.92
C GLU A 881 1.81 28.11 -8.66
N PRO A 882 3.05 28.06 -9.20
CA PRO A 882 3.49 27.02 -10.12
C PRO A 882 3.52 25.61 -9.51
N GLU A 883 3.63 25.51 -8.19
CA GLU A 883 3.59 24.27 -7.40
C GLU A 883 2.19 23.63 -7.31
N VAL A 884 1.12 24.37 -7.60
CA VAL A 884 -0.26 23.86 -7.56
C VAL A 884 -0.52 23.00 -8.81
N LYS A 885 -0.80 21.72 -8.58
CA LYS A 885 -1.03 20.71 -9.62
C LYS A 885 -2.45 20.80 -10.20
N PHE A 886 -2.66 20.17 -11.35
CA PHE A 886 -3.96 20.00 -12.06
C PHE A 886 -4.59 21.25 -12.68
N THR A 887 -3.99 22.43 -12.56
CA THR A 887 -4.59 23.69 -13.03
C THR A 887 -4.82 23.72 -14.55
N ALA A 888 -3.85 23.27 -15.36
CA ALA A 888 -4.01 23.18 -16.82
C ALA A 888 -5.11 22.19 -17.23
N GLU A 889 -5.20 21.06 -16.52
CA GLU A 889 -6.21 20.04 -16.73
C GLU A 889 -7.62 20.57 -16.45
N SER A 890 -7.80 21.28 -15.33
CA SER A 890 -9.07 21.90 -14.95
C SER A 890 -9.50 22.97 -15.97
N LEU A 891 -8.58 23.76 -16.52
CA LEU A 891 -8.87 24.74 -17.57
C LEU A 891 -9.39 24.09 -18.86
N ILE A 892 -8.86 22.92 -19.23
CA ILE A 892 -9.31 22.17 -20.41
C ILE A 892 -10.74 21.65 -20.20
N ARG A 893 -11.04 21.08 -19.02
CA ARG A 893 -12.39 20.56 -18.70
C ARG A 893 -13.48 21.63 -18.81
N LEU A 894 -13.15 22.86 -18.41
CA LEU A 894 -14.07 24.00 -18.44
C LEU A 894 -14.22 24.63 -19.84
N ASP A 895 -13.58 24.07 -20.85
CA ASP A 895 -13.53 24.60 -22.21
C ASP A 895 -13.00 26.05 -22.25
N ALA A 896 -11.94 26.33 -21.49
CA ALA A 896 -11.32 27.66 -21.46
C ALA A 896 -10.80 28.12 -22.83
N ILE A 897 -10.45 27.17 -23.71
CA ILE A 897 -10.05 27.41 -25.10
C ILE A 897 -11.25 27.86 -25.94
N GLY A 898 -12.35 27.09 -25.98
CA GLY A 898 -13.55 27.44 -26.74
C GLY A 898 -14.21 28.74 -26.27
N ARG A 899 -13.97 29.12 -25.01
CA ARG A 899 -14.43 30.38 -24.41
C ARG A 899 -13.46 31.56 -24.59
N GLY A 900 -12.31 31.37 -25.24
CA GLY A 900 -11.34 32.44 -25.53
C GLY A 900 -10.63 33.03 -24.31
N LYS A 901 -10.60 32.32 -23.18
CA LYS A 901 -9.96 32.77 -21.93
C LYS A 901 -8.49 32.40 -21.83
N VAL A 902 -8.13 31.28 -22.46
CA VAL A 902 -6.75 30.89 -22.76
C VAL A 902 -6.69 30.64 -24.26
N ALA A 903 -5.57 30.92 -24.90
CA ALA A 903 -5.34 30.38 -26.23
C ALA A 903 -4.74 29.00 -26.08
N GLY A 904 -4.98 28.13 -27.03
CA GLY A 904 -4.40 26.81 -26.97
C GLY A 904 -5.08 25.86 -27.93
N THR A 905 -4.69 24.60 -27.81
CA THR A 905 -5.34 23.52 -28.51
C THR A 905 -5.39 22.33 -27.57
N ASP A 906 -6.60 21.83 -27.33
CA ASP A 906 -6.79 20.47 -26.83
C ASP A 906 -6.62 19.56 -28.04
N VAL A 907 -5.54 18.77 -28.04
CA VAL A 907 -5.20 17.92 -29.17
C VAL A 907 -6.30 16.87 -29.41
N GLY A 908 -7.19 16.63 -28.45
CA GLY A 908 -8.34 15.75 -28.60
C GLY A 908 -9.57 16.32 -29.30
N VAL A 909 -9.78 17.63 -29.22
CA VAL A 909 -10.95 18.31 -29.81
C VAL A 909 -10.55 19.08 -31.08
N GLY A 910 -9.31 19.58 -31.14
CA GLY A 910 -8.77 20.40 -32.24
C GLY A 910 -7.96 19.67 -33.32
N ALA A 911 -7.64 18.36 -33.18
CA ALA A 911 -6.81 17.63 -34.15
C ALA A 911 -7.43 17.43 -35.55
N ARG A 912 -8.62 17.97 -35.84
CA ARG A 912 -9.22 17.98 -37.17
C ARG A 912 -8.88 19.24 -37.99
N ALA A 913 -7.66 19.76 -37.94
CA ALA A 913 -7.26 20.74 -38.96
C ALA A 913 -5.72 20.85 -39.10
N LEU A 914 -5.26 20.61 -40.34
CA LEU A 914 -3.96 20.98 -40.94
C LEU A 914 -2.77 20.00 -40.79
N GLY A 915 -2.59 19.15 -41.81
CA GLY A 915 -1.26 18.87 -42.38
C GLY A 915 -0.36 17.82 -41.71
N SER A 916 -0.73 16.54 -41.83
CA SER A 916 0.17 15.36 -42.00
C SER A 916 1.47 15.25 -41.18
N GLY A 917 1.40 15.34 -39.84
CA GLY A 917 2.49 14.95 -38.93
C GLY A 917 2.10 13.97 -37.80
N TRP A 918 0.82 13.92 -37.41
CA TRP A 918 0.33 13.04 -36.35
C TRP A 918 -0.05 11.65 -36.90
N ALA A 919 0.37 10.59 -36.21
CA ALA A 919 0.18 9.19 -36.57
C ALA A 919 -1.14 8.60 -36.04
N ARG A 920 -1.61 8.98 -34.83
CA ARG A 920 -2.85 8.47 -34.21
C ARG A 920 -3.36 9.36 -33.08
N CYS A 921 -4.67 9.60 -33.01
CA CYS A 921 -5.37 10.25 -31.89
C CYS A 921 -6.47 9.34 -31.31
N GLU A 922 -6.50 9.11 -29.99
CA GLU A 922 -7.50 8.26 -29.31
C GLU A 922 -8.06 8.91 -28.05
N ARG A 923 -9.38 8.84 -27.81
CA ARG A 923 -9.96 9.15 -26.48
C ARG A 923 -9.85 7.92 -25.57
N ALA A 924 -9.33 8.05 -24.36
CA ALA A 924 -9.56 7.04 -23.32
C ALA A 924 -10.79 7.41 -22.50
N THR A 925 -11.58 6.37 -22.23
CA THR A 925 -12.46 6.28 -21.08
C THR A 925 -11.76 5.44 -20.02
N ARG A 926 -11.80 5.81 -18.73
CA ARG A 926 -11.34 4.90 -17.67
C ARG A 926 -12.08 5.00 -16.34
N GLU A 927 -12.09 3.82 -15.71
CA GLU A 927 -12.54 3.49 -14.35
C GLU A 927 -11.32 3.46 -13.39
N ARG A 928 -11.27 4.39 -12.43
CA ARG A 928 -10.68 4.22 -11.09
C ARG A 928 -11.05 5.41 -10.19
N VAL A 929 -11.37 5.13 -8.93
CA VAL A 929 -11.75 6.14 -7.93
C VAL A 929 -10.58 7.09 -7.68
N GLY A 930 -10.74 8.36 -8.07
CA GLY A 930 -9.76 9.44 -7.90
C GLY A 930 -9.32 10.13 -9.20
N ASP A 931 -9.50 9.48 -10.37
CA ASP A 931 -9.14 10.06 -11.66
C ASP A 931 -10.41 10.53 -12.42
N PHE A 932 -10.62 11.84 -12.51
CA PHE A 932 -11.82 12.44 -13.09
C PHE A 932 -11.76 12.72 -14.62
N LEU A 933 -11.00 11.96 -15.42
CA LEU A 933 -10.75 12.32 -16.83
C LEU A 933 -11.15 11.31 -17.91
N ASN A 934 -11.76 11.86 -18.96
CA ASN A 934 -11.59 11.40 -20.34
C ASN A 934 -10.42 12.19 -20.97
N ALA A 935 -9.27 11.56 -21.21
CA ALA A 935 -8.12 12.21 -21.87
C ALA A 935 -8.02 11.77 -23.34
N THR A 936 -7.47 12.62 -24.21
CA THR A 936 -7.28 12.30 -25.63
C THR A 936 -5.80 12.30 -26.00
N PHE A 937 -5.32 11.18 -26.52
CA PHE A 937 -3.90 10.93 -26.76
C PHE A 937 -3.59 11.07 -28.24
N CYS A 938 -2.73 12.00 -28.61
CA CYS A 938 -2.25 12.14 -29.99
C CYS A 938 -0.75 11.87 -30.07
N THR A 939 -0.31 11.08 -31.06
CA THR A 939 1.08 10.62 -31.26
C THR A 939 1.64 11.12 -32.58
N SER A 940 2.83 11.74 -32.60
CA SER A 940 3.48 12.24 -33.82
C SER A 940 4.28 11.15 -34.53
N ALA A 941 4.33 11.20 -35.87
CA ALA A 941 5.16 10.29 -36.64
C ALA A 941 6.65 10.61 -36.44
N PRO A 942 7.53 9.59 -36.42
CA PRO A 942 8.94 9.80 -36.16
C PRO A 942 9.58 10.90 -37.04
N GLY A 943 10.22 11.89 -36.42
CA GLY A 943 10.96 13.00 -37.06
C GLY A 943 10.14 13.82 -38.07
N LYS A 944 8.82 13.78 -37.91
CA LYS A 944 7.92 14.72 -38.53
C LYS A 944 7.65 15.84 -37.55
N THR A 945 7.67 17.06 -38.05
CA THR A 945 7.12 18.20 -37.33
C THR A 945 5.61 18.10 -37.40
N ALA A 946 4.96 18.15 -36.25
CA ALA A 946 3.52 18.18 -36.18
C ALA A 946 3.08 19.63 -35.94
N THR A 947 2.26 20.17 -36.84
CA THR A 947 1.78 21.55 -36.74
C THR A 947 0.38 21.56 -36.15
N LEU A 948 0.20 22.19 -34.99
CA LEU A 948 -1.11 22.42 -34.38
C LEU A 948 -1.50 23.88 -34.61
N ARG A 949 -2.75 24.18 -34.93
CA ARG A 949 -3.21 25.58 -34.94
C ARG A 949 -3.58 25.98 -33.51
N ILE A 950 -3.01 27.09 -33.01
CA ILE A 950 -3.54 27.74 -31.80
C ILE A 950 -4.63 28.71 -32.24
N GLU A 951 -5.83 28.56 -31.68
CA GLU A 951 -6.92 29.52 -31.86
C GLU A 951 -6.82 30.62 -30.80
N GLY A 952 -7.13 31.88 -31.18
CA GLY A 952 -7.22 33.01 -30.25
C GLY A 952 -5.88 33.60 -29.78
N ALA A 953 -4.80 33.31 -30.50
CA ALA A 953 -3.44 33.60 -30.07
C ALA A 953 -2.93 35.02 -30.41
N ALA A 954 -3.60 35.71 -31.33
CA ALA A 954 -3.14 36.96 -31.95
C ALA A 954 -3.07 38.16 -30.99
N ASP A 955 -3.76 38.10 -29.84
CA ASP A 955 -3.91 39.21 -28.89
C ASP A 955 -3.29 38.95 -27.51
N LEU A 956 -2.57 37.83 -27.33
CA LEU A 956 -1.98 37.47 -26.04
C LEU A 956 -0.60 38.12 -25.87
N GLY A 957 -0.44 38.98 -24.86
CA GLY A 957 0.83 39.55 -24.40
C GLY A 957 1.87 38.51 -23.94
N PRO A 958 2.86 38.87 -23.09
CA PRO A 958 3.73 37.89 -22.45
C PRO A 958 2.91 36.74 -21.87
N SER A 959 3.31 35.50 -22.08
CA SER A 959 2.48 34.31 -21.82
C SER A 959 3.30 33.14 -21.25
N ILE A 960 2.66 32.28 -20.46
CA ILE A 960 3.19 30.98 -20.02
C ILE A 960 2.60 29.92 -20.93
N VAL A 961 3.47 29.20 -21.61
CA VAL A 961 3.11 28.07 -22.46
C VAL A 961 3.26 26.82 -21.65
N THR A 962 2.19 26.03 -21.54
CA THR A 962 2.21 24.71 -20.91
C THR A 962 1.78 23.64 -21.88
N TRP A 963 2.46 22.51 -21.79
CA TRP A 963 2.08 21.35 -22.55
C TRP A 963 2.39 20.12 -21.74
N ARG A 964 1.49 19.15 -21.81
CA ARG A 964 1.72 17.84 -21.23
C ARG A 964 2.16 16.91 -22.34
N ALA A 965 3.34 16.35 -22.17
CA ALA A 965 3.95 15.49 -23.17
C ALA A 965 4.56 14.24 -22.55
N ARG A 966 4.70 13.22 -23.39
CA ARG A 966 5.52 12.05 -23.11
C ARG A 966 6.17 11.58 -24.40
N HIS A 967 7.32 10.95 -24.27
CA HIS A 967 7.98 10.24 -25.34
C HIS A 967 7.23 8.96 -25.70
N ASP A 968 7.13 8.64 -27.00
CA ASP A 968 6.65 7.33 -27.45
C ASP A 968 7.74 6.29 -27.19
N GLY A 969 7.57 5.46 -26.16
CA GLY A 969 8.54 4.51 -25.62
C GLY A 969 9.02 3.41 -26.59
N ALA A 970 8.67 3.48 -27.87
CA ALA A 970 9.04 2.57 -28.96
C ALA A 970 10.55 2.33 -29.14
N THR A 971 11.41 3.30 -28.80
CA THR A 971 12.81 3.31 -29.29
C THR A 971 13.90 3.14 -28.22
N GLY A 972 13.60 3.26 -26.93
CA GLY A 972 14.61 3.22 -25.85
C GLY A 972 15.65 4.36 -25.89
N ARG A 973 15.47 5.34 -26.79
CA ARG A 973 16.35 6.50 -26.94
C ARG A 973 15.84 7.65 -26.07
N ARG A 974 16.77 8.50 -25.62
CA ARG A 974 16.42 9.77 -24.97
C ARG A 974 15.97 10.75 -26.05
N ALA A 975 14.87 11.45 -25.80
CA ALA A 975 14.29 12.40 -26.74
C ALA A 975 14.21 13.79 -26.12
N THR A 976 14.52 14.78 -26.95
CA THR A 976 14.20 16.18 -26.66
C THR A 976 13.04 16.60 -27.53
N MET A 977 12.12 17.34 -26.93
CA MET A 977 11.04 17.98 -27.63
C MET A 977 11.29 19.48 -27.66
N THR A 978 11.32 20.01 -28.87
CA THR A 978 11.39 21.43 -29.14
C THR A 978 10.02 21.88 -29.61
N LEU A 979 9.41 22.79 -28.86
CA LEU A 979 8.15 23.41 -29.24
C LEU A 979 8.47 24.74 -29.94
N ARG A 980 7.98 24.92 -31.17
CA ARG A 980 8.08 26.19 -31.91
C ARG A 980 6.70 26.84 -32.01
N LEU A 981 6.63 28.12 -31.68
CA LEU A 981 5.42 28.94 -31.73
C LEU A 981 5.70 30.12 -32.67
N GLY A 982 5.27 30.00 -33.92
CA GLY A 982 5.70 30.93 -34.97
C GLY A 982 7.23 30.93 -35.11
N ASP A 983 7.85 32.11 -35.00
CA ASP A 983 9.31 32.27 -35.05
C ASP A 983 10.02 31.97 -33.71
N HIS A 984 9.26 31.81 -32.62
CA HIS A 984 9.82 31.55 -31.30
C HIS A 984 10.10 30.05 -31.10
N VAL A 985 11.33 29.74 -30.69
CA VAL A 985 11.77 28.38 -30.36
C VAL A 985 11.90 28.27 -28.85
N LEU A 986 11.07 27.44 -28.22
CA LEU A 986 11.20 27.17 -26.80
C LEU A 986 12.39 26.23 -26.56
N SER A 987 13.03 26.38 -25.41
CA SER A 987 14.16 25.53 -25.02
C SER A 987 13.76 24.05 -25.10
N PRO A 988 14.58 23.19 -25.74
CA PRO A 988 14.27 21.78 -25.83
C PRO A 988 14.11 21.18 -24.42
N VAL A 989 12.98 20.54 -24.17
CA VAL A 989 12.76 19.81 -22.92
C VAL A 989 13.04 18.33 -23.13
N ARG A 990 13.71 17.70 -22.17
CA ARG A 990 13.85 16.25 -22.18
C ARG A 990 12.50 15.66 -21.80
N ILE A 991 11.89 14.92 -22.73
CA ILE A 991 10.60 14.28 -22.49
C ILE A 991 10.78 12.87 -21.96
N GLY A 992 10.16 12.60 -20.81
CA GLY A 992 10.12 11.29 -20.17
C GLY A 992 9.08 10.34 -20.80
N ASP A 993 9.06 9.11 -20.32
CA ASP A 993 8.06 8.09 -20.64
C ASP A 993 6.76 8.22 -19.84
N ALA A 994 6.82 8.90 -18.70
CA ALA A 994 5.67 9.36 -17.95
C ALA A 994 5.08 10.64 -18.57
N TRP A 995 3.79 10.86 -18.35
CA TRP A 995 3.17 12.13 -18.68
C TRP A 995 3.65 13.20 -17.71
N GLU A 996 4.42 14.14 -18.24
CA GLU A 996 4.92 15.28 -17.49
C GLU A 996 4.36 16.55 -18.11
N GLU A 997 4.00 17.50 -17.25
CA GLU A 997 3.63 18.84 -17.65
C GLU A 997 4.89 19.70 -17.69
N TYR A 998 5.13 20.35 -18.82
CA TYR A 998 6.25 21.25 -19.04
C TYR A 998 5.73 22.66 -19.22
N ARG A 999 6.48 23.64 -18.70
CA ARG A 999 6.13 25.06 -18.79
C ARG A 999 7.30 25.87 -19.34
N ALA A 1000 6.99 26.90 -20.13
CA ALA A 1000 7.95 27.86 -20.63
C ALA A 1000 7.33 29.26 -20.67
N ARG A 1001 8.17 30.29 -20.58
CA ARG A 1001 7.74 31.69 -20.67
C ARG A 1001 8.01 32.25 -22.07
N LEU A 1002 7.05 33.02 -22.58
CA LEU A 1002 7.11 33.74 -23.84
C LEU A 1002 7.01 35.25 -23.52
N ASP A 1003 8.09 36.01 -23.73
CA ASP A 1003 8.14 37.43 -23.33
C ASP A 1003 7.49 38.40 -24.36
N ALA A 1004 7.20 37.94 -25.59
CA ALA A 1004 6.53 38.72 -26.63
C ALA A 1004 5.52 37.85 -27.41
N PRO A 1005 4.36 38.40 -27.83
CA PRO A 1005 3.41 37.68 -28.69
C PRO A 1005 4.06 37.34 -30.04
N PRO A 1006 3.82 36.15 -30.60
CA PRO A 1006 4.03 35.92 -32.03
C PRO A 1006 2.90 36.64 -32.79
N HIS A 1007 3.21 37.30 -33.91
CA HIS A 1007 2.20 38.01 -34.71
C HIS A 1007 1.24 37.02 -35.43
N GLY A 1008 -0.07 37.07 -35.13
CA GLY A 1008 -1.15 36.38 -35.86
C GLY A 1008 -1.58 35.02 -35.29
N ASP A 1009 -2.39 34.25 -36.03
CA ASP A 1009 -2.67 32.84 -35.74
C ASP A 1009 -1.42 32.01 -36.08
N TYR A 1010 -0.73 31.48 -35.07
CA TYR A 1010 0.49 30.70 -35.28
C TYR A 1010 0.26 29.19 -35.15
N GLY A 1011 0.98 28.46 -35.99
CA GLY A 1011 1.14 27.01 -35.86
C GLY A 1011 2.13 26.68 -34.76
N VAL A 1012 1.76 25.77 -33.84
CA VAL A 1012 2.68 25.07 -32.96
C VAL A 1012 3.36 23.98 -33.75
N ALA A 1013 4.62 24.16 -34.10
CA ALA A 1013 5.44 23.10 -34.65
C ALA A 1013 6.09 22.34 -33.49
N VAL A 1014 5.66 21.11 -33.26
CA VAL A 1014 6.30 20.21 -32.30
C VAL A 1014 7.36 19.41 -33.06
N GLU A 1015 8.62 19.64 -32.71
CA GLU A 1015 9.76 18.89 -33.25
C GLU A 1015 10.32 17.97 -32.16
N VAL A 1016 10.49 16.70 -32.50
CA VAL A 1016 11.03 15.70 -31.57
C VAL A 1016 12.31 15.15 -32.17
N ARG A 1017 13.41 15.22 -31.40
CA ARG A 1017 14.73 14.73 -31.81
C ARG A 1017 15.28 13.74 -30.81
N ALA A 1018 16.06 12.79 -31.31
CA ALA A 1018 16.85 11.90 -30.47
C ALA A 1018 18.09 12.63 -29.94
N GLU A 1019 18.41 12.45 -28.66
CA GLU A 1019 19.62 13.03 -28.06
C GLU A 1019 20.92 12.40 -28.58
N ASP A 1020 20.87 11.18 -29.12
CA ASP A 1020 22.03 10.40 -29.59
C ASP A 1020 22.39 10.67 -31.07
N GLY A 1021 21.74 11.65 -31.72
CA GLY A 1021 21.88 11.90 -33.15
C GLY A 1021 21.24 10.82 -34.04
N GLY A 1022 20.55 9.85 -33.44
CA GLY A 1022 19.80 8.80 -34.11
C GLY A 1022 18.55 9.35 -34.80
N GLY A 1023 18.11 8.61 -35.82
CA GLY A 1023 16.96 8.97 -36.64
C GLY A 1023 15.62 9.18 -35.89
N PRO A 1024 14.54 9.40 -36.64
CA PRO A 1024 13.29 9.96 -36.15
C PRO A 1024 12.64 9.23 -34.93
N ILE A 1025 12.01 9.96 -33.98
CA ILE A 1025 11.34 9.46 -32.75
C ILE A 1025 9.93 10.07 -32.59
N GLY A 1026 8.96 9.30 -32.08
CA GLY A 1026 7.58 9.78 -31.81
C GLY A 1026 7.41 10.38 -30.40
N ALA A 1027 6.50 11.33 -30.26
CA ALA A 1027 6.05 11.83 -28.96
C ALA A 1027 4.53 11.93 -28.93
N ALA A 1028 3.96 11.89 -27.72
CA ALA A 1028 2.58 12.19 -27.48
C ALA A 1028 2.44 13.54 -26.77
N VAL A 1029 1.51 14.35 -27.24
CA VAL A 1029 1.14 15.63 -26.63
C VAL A 1029 -0.35 15.58 -26.36
N ASP A 1030 -0.74 15.89 -25.13
CA ASP A 1030 -2.13 15.87 -24.65
C ASP A 1030 -2.78 17.23 -24.92
N HIS A 1031 -2.09 18.32 -24.56
CA HIS A 1031 -2.55 19.68 -24.77
C HIS A 1031 -1.37 20.63 -24.97
N VAL A 1032 -1.64 21.77 -25.62
CA VAL A 1032 -0.76 22.94 -25.60
C VAL A 1032 -1.63 24.14 -25.23
N LEU A 1033 -1.42 24.70 -24.05
CA LEU A 1033 -2.11 25.90 -23.58
C LEU A 1033 -1.14 27.07 -23.53
N VAL A 1034 -1.61 28.21 -23.99
CA VAL A 1034 -0.96 29.52 -23.88
C VAL A 1034 -1.79 30.34 -22.91
N VAL A 1035 -1.28 30.45 -21.69
CA VAL A 1035 -1.91 31.19 -20.61
C VAL A 1035 -1.26 32.57 -20.55
N PRO A 1036 -2.00 33.69 -20.61
CA PRO A 1036 -1.37 35.02 -20.51
C PRO A 1036 -0.58 35.13 -19.20
N ALA A 1037 0.59 35.77 -19.18
CA ALA A 1037 1.50 35.82 -18.03
C ALA A 1037 1.22 36.98 -17.05
N GLY A 1038 0.28 37.87 -17.39
CA GLY A 1038 -0.02 39.08 -16.60
C GLY A 1038 1.15 40.09 -16.55
N PRO A 1039 0.92 41.31 -16.05
CA PRO A 1039 2.01 42.25 -15.78
C PRO A 1039 2.97 41.64 -14.76
N ARG A 1040 4.29 41.81 -14.96
CA ARG A 1040 5.30 41.47 -13.95
C ARG A 1040 4.97 42.26 -12.69
N LEU A 1041 4.50 41.61 -11.63
CA LEU A 1041 4.47 42.22 -10.31
C LEU A 1041 5.92 42.41 -9.84
N PRO A 1042 6.26 43.57 -9.26
CA PRO A 1042 7.63 43.94 -8.89
C PRO A 1042 8.25 43.00 -7.86
#